data_AF-A0A935R7N2-F1
#
_entry.id   AF-A0A935R7N2-F1
#
_cell.length_a   1.000
_cell.length_b   1.000
_cell.length_c   1.000
_cell.angle_alpha   90.00
_cell.angle_beta   90.00
_cell.angle_gamma   90.00
#
_symmetry.space_group_name_H-M   'P 1'
#
loop_
_entity.id
_entity.type
_entity.pdbx_description
1 polymer ?
#
loop_
_entity_poly.entity_id
_entity_poly.type
_entity_poly.pdbx_seq_one_letter_code
_entity_poly.pdbx_strand_id
1 'polypeptide(L)'
;MACNLPTSIGVLTSGGDAQGMNAAVRAVVRSALHQGAAVHAIYEGYQGMVDGGERIRALSWEDVGSILHRGGTVIGTARCPAFREREGRLTAARNLLRHGIDRLVVIGGDGSLTGANLFRQEWPGLLAELVQRGDIDEQTAQQHPALMIAGLVGSIDNDMVGTDMTIGADSALHRIVEAIDAITSTAASHQRTFVIEVMGRHCGYLALMSAIAGGSDYVLIPESPPSQDWEQKMCDLLRNGRAAGRRDSIVVVAEGAQDRQGKPISSDYVRQVLQDRLGEDTRVTILGHVQRGGTPGAFDRCMSTLVGHAAVQELLAATADSEPQMIGMRYNRVGRAPLMQCVEQTQAVARMIGEKNYAKAMELRGSSFTEMFETFKAMASALPSVMPPARPRRLAILHGGGLAPGMNTAARAAVRLGLDRGHTMLGVRGSFEGLLDGRIEELSWGDVEGWTAMGGAELGTSRHVPSIEQLYTVARALETHDIDGLLIIGGWTAYKAAHLLYTERERYPAFKIPMICLPASIDNNLPRSELSIGADTALNAIVHGLDRIKQSAMAARRCFVVEVMGRNCGYLALMSGLASGAERIYLPEEGVRLKDLQADVERMIEGFRGGRRFYLTIRSERANAQYTTDFMRRLFEEEGEGLFDVRQSILGHVQQGGNPSPFDRVLATRLAAHCIDFLTGELQRGSATGAYIGLVEGKVTISPLKQMLDVVDLDHRRPLEQWWLDLRPVMQAMARPAAETPDSA
;
A
#
# COMPACT_ATOMS: atom_id res chain seq x y z
N MET A 1 -29.89 -40.25 -8.23
CA MET A 1 -28.97 -39.54 -7.31
C MET A 1 -28.03 -38.74 -8.18
N ALA A 2 -28.24 -37.43 -8.30
CA ALA A 2 -27.28 -36.58 -9.00
C ALA A 2 -26.05 -36.44 -8.10
N CYS A 3 -24.91 -36.99 -8.52
CA CYS A 3 -23.63 -36.60 -7.94
C CYS A 3 -23.51 -35.08 -8.15
N ASN A 4 -23.64 -34.28 -7.09
CA ASN A 4 -23.24 -32.89 -7.13
C ASN A 4 -21.74 -32.87 -7.36
N LEU A 5 -21.33 -32.74 -8.63
CA LEU A 5 -19.94 -32.44 -8.97
C LEU A 5 -19.55 -31.15 -8.23
N PRO A 6 -18.37 -31.10 -7.59
CA PRO A 6 -17.91 -29.89 -6.93
C PRO A 6 -17.81 -28.76 -7.95
N THR A 7 -18.29 -27.58 -7.58
CA THR A 7 -18.18 -26.36 -8.39
C THR A 7 -16.74 -26.14 -8.84
N SER A 8 -16.53 -25.84 -10.12
CA SER A 8 -15.20 -25.67 -10.72
C SER A 8 -14.94 -24.22 -11.11
N ILE A 9 -13.84 -23.65 -10.62
CA ILE A 9 -13.44 -22.26 -10.87
C ILE A 9 -12.19 -22.23 -11.76
N GLY A 10 -12.23 -21.47 -12.86
CA GLY A 10 -11.04 -21.13 -13.63
C GLY A 10 -10.41 -19.83 -13.13
N VAL A 11 -9.08 -19.76 -13.09
CA VAL A 11 -8.33 -18.52 -12.83
C VAL A 11 -7.34 -18.25 -13.96
N LEU A 12 -7.31 -17.01 -14.45
CA LEU A 12 -6.40 -16.59 -15.51
C LEU A 12 -5.83 -15.21 -15.25
N THR A 13 -4.59 -14.98 -15.67
CA THR A 13 -3.97 -13.65 -15.74
C THR A 13 -3.88 -13.21 -17.20
N SER A 14 -4.30 -11.98 -17.49
CA SER A 14 -4.38 -11.45 -18.86
C SER A 14 -3.98 -9.98 -18.90
N GLY A 15 -3.38 -9.57 -20.01
CA GLY A 15 -2.83 -8.21 -20.16
C GLY A 15 -1.37 -8.13 -19.70
N GLY A 16 -0.91 -6.91 -19.39
CA GLY A 16 0.43 -6.71 -18.85
C GLY A 16 0.53 -7.22 -17.42
N ASP A 17 1.62 -7.89 -17.06
CA ASP A 17 1.84 -8.39 -15.72
C ASP A 17 2.07 -7.25 -14.71
N ALA A 18 1.78 -7.55 -13.45
CA ALA A 18 1.95 -6.65 -12.32
C ALA A 18 2.33 -7.46 -11.06
N GLN A 19 3.18 -6.90 -10.22
CA GLN A 19 3.66 -7.56 -9.02
C GLN A 19 2.49 -7.74 -8.03
N GLY A 20 2.23 -8.98 -7.60
CA GLY A 20 1.09 -9.32 -6.74
C GLY A 20 0.03 -10.19 -7.42
N MET A 21 0.05 -10.34 -8.75
CA MET A 21 -0.82 -11.29 -9.45
C MET A 21 -0.69 -12.72 -8.91
N ASN A 22 0.53 -13.16 -8.57
CA ASN A 22 0.75 -14.46 -7.93
C ASN A 22 0.08 -14.59 -6.56
N ALA A 23 0.00 -13.51 -5.79
CA ALA A 23 -0.71 -13.51 -4.51
C ALA A 23 -2.22 -13.63 -4.71
N ALA A 24 -2.78 -12.97 -5.73
CA ALA A 24 -4.18 -13.11 -6.11
C ALA A 24 -4.48 -14.54 -6.61
N VAL A 25 -3.68 -15.09 -7.53
CA VAL A 25 -3.83 -16.49 -8.01
C VAL A 25 -3.78 -17.47 -6.84
N ARG A 26 -2.78 -17.33 -5.94
CA ARG A 26 -2.67 -18.17 -4.75
C ARG A 26 -3.92 -18.08 -3.87
N ALA A 27 -4.44 -16.88 -3.66
CA ALA A 27 -5.60 -16.68 -2.80
C ALA A 27 -6.88 -17.26 -3.41
N VAL A 28 -7.06 -17.14 -4.73
CA VAL A 28 -8.17 -17.78 -5.45
C VAL A 28 -8.09 -19.30 -5.28
N VAL A 29 -6.93 -19.90 -5.56
CA VAL A 29 -6.74 -21.36 -5.46
C VAL A 29 -6.99 -21.86 -4.04
N ARG A 30 -6.35 -21.24 -3.03
CA ARG A 30 -6.50 -21.67 -1.63
C ARG A 30 -7.92 -21.46 -1.11
N SER A 31 -8.58 -20.35 -1.48
CA SER A 31 -9.95 -20.10 -1.05
C SER A 31 -10.95 -21.06 -1.68
N ALA A 32 -10.78 -21.38 -2.97
CA ALA A 32 -11.64 -22.34 -3.66
C ALA A 32 -11.53 -23.72 -3.02
N LEU A 33 -10.31 -24.21 -2.82
CA LEU A 33 -10.06 -25.50 -2.18
C LEU A 33 -10.54 -25.53 -0.72
N HIS A 34 -10.38 -24.43 0.02
CA HIS A 34 -10.89 -24.30 1.39
C HIS A 34 -12.42 -24.38 1.47
N GLN A 35 -13.13 -23.94 0.42
CA GLN A 35 -14.58 -24.01 0.31
C GLN A 35 -15.07 -25.29 -0.40
N GLY A 36 -14.19 -26.25 -0.68
CA GLY A 36 -14.54 -27.51 -1.35
C GLY A 36 -14.78 -27.41 -2.85
N ALA A 37 -14.43 -26.28 -3.49
CA ALA A 37 -14.52 -26.10 -4.93
C ALA A 37 -13.25 -26.60 -5.63
N ALA A 38 -13.41 -27.16 -6.83
CA ALA A 38 -12.31 -27.44 -7.72
C ALA A 38 -11.79 -26.14 -8.36
N VAL A 39 -10.50 -26.07 -8.66
CA VAL A 39 -9.88 -24.89 -9.26
C VAL A 39 -8.87 -25.26 -10.33
N HIS A 40 -8.92 -24.52 -11.44
CA HIS A 40 -8.06 -24.72 -12.60
C HIS A 40 -7.31 -23.43 -12.95
N ALA A 41 -6.00 -23.52 -13.14
CA ALA A 41 -5.23 -22.47 -13.76
C ALA A 41 -5.34 -22.54 -15.29
N ILE A 42 -5.61 -21.39 -15.90
CA ILE A 42 -5.59 -21.19 -17.34
C ILE A 42 -4.31 -20.44 -17.68
N TYR A 43 -3.38 -21.16 -18.30
CA TYR A 43 -2.06 -20.63 -18.62
C TYR A 43 -2.10 -19.68 -19.82
N GLU A 44 -1.21 -18.69 -19.87
CA GLU A 44 -1.11 -17.73 -20.99
C GLU A 44 -2.39 -16.92 -21.25
N GLY A 45 -3.23 -16.76 -20.22
CA GLY A 45 -4.45 -15.96 -20.28
C GLY A 45 -5.47 -16.49 -21.29
N TYR A 46 -6.06 -15.61 -22.10
CA TYR A 46 -7.05 -15.99 -23.10
C TYR A 46 -6.48 -16.95 -24.16
N GLN A 47 -5.17 -16.91 -24.42
CA GLN A 47 -4.57 -17.80 -25.40
C GLN A 47 -4.67 -19.26 -24.94
N GLY A 48 -4.27 -19.58 -23.71
CA GLY A 48 -4.39 -20.94 -23.22
C GLY A 48 -5.85 -21.38 -22.98
N MET A 49 -6.77 -20.43 -22.77
CA MET A 49 -8.19 -20.73 -22.75
C MET A 49 -8.68 -21.25 -24.11
N VAL A 50 -8.21 -20.65 -25.22
CA VAL A 50 -8.49 -21.09 -26.59
C VAL A 50 -7.74 -22.38 -26.93
N ASP A 51 -6.47 -22.50 -26.54
CA ASP A 51 -5.65 -23.68 -26.82
C ASP A 51 -6.18 -24.94 -26.11
N GLY A 52 -6.67 -24.79 -24.87
CA GLY A 52 -7.17 -25.89 -24.04
C GLY A 52 -6.09 -26.93 -23.70
N GLY A 53 -6.54 -28.16 -23.43
CA GLY A 53 -5.66 -29.28 -23.13
C GLY A 53 -4.75 -29.00 -21.94
N GLU A 54 -3.43 -29.13 -22.12
CA GLU A 54 -2.46 -28.88 -21.04
C GLU A 54 -2.40 -27.41 -20.57
N ARG A 55 -3.06 -26.47 -21.26
CA ARG A 55 -3.13 -25.07 -20.83
C ARG A 55 -4.20 -24.81 -19.78
N ILE A 56 -5.09 -25.77 -19.51
CA ILE A 56 -6.07 -25.70 -18.41
C ILE A 56 -5.76 -26.85 -17.45
N ARG A 57 -5.16 -26.52 -16.29
CA ARG A 57 -4.68 -27.52 -15.33
C ARG A 57 -5.37 -27.37 -13.99
N ALA A 58 -5.91 -28.48 -13.46
CA ALA A 58 -6.37 -28.53 -12.09
C ALA A 58 -5.21 -28.23 -11.13
N LEU A 59 -5.47 -27.43 -10.10
CA LEU A 59 -4.48 -27.09 -9.09
C LEU A 59 -4.84 -27.68 -7.73
N SER A 60 -3.82 -28.15 -7.05
CA SER A 60 -3.83 -28.56 -5.65
C SER A 60 -3.36 -27.42 -4.74
N TRP A 61 -3.47 -27.64 -3.43
CA TRP A 61 -3.04 -26.67 -2.41
C TRP A 61 -1.56 -26.30 -2.50
N GLU A 62 -0.71 -27.28 -2.86
CA GLU A 62 0.74 -27.13 -2.90
C GLU A 62 1.24 -26.48 -4.19
N ASP A 63 0.47 -26.49 -5.29
CA ASP A 63 0.87 -25.90 -6.58
C ASP A 63 1.04 -24.36 -6.51
N VAL A 64 0.34 -23.72 -5.57
CA VAL A 64 0.48 -22.30 -5.27
C VAL A 64 1.29 -22.04 -3.99
N GLY A 65 2.01 -23.05 -3.51
CA GLY A 65 2.98 -22.93 -2.45
C GLY A 65 4.14 -22.02 -2.87
N SER A 66 4.57 -21.14 -1.96
CA SER A 66 5.78 -20.33 -2.14
C SER A 66 5.83 -19.42 -3.38
N ILE A 67 4.69 -18.97 -3.91
CA ILE A 67 4.64 -18.01 -5.05
C ILE A 67 4.41 -16.55 -4.64
N LEU A 68 4.14 -16.27 -3.35
CA LEU A 68 3.82 -14.91 -2.85
C LEU A 68 4.91 -13.86 -3.13
N HIS A 69 6.17 -14.26 -3.10
CA HIS A 69 7.33 -13.37 -3.29
C HIS A 69 7.77 -13.26 -4.76
N ARG A 70 7.16 -14.03 -5.67
CA ARG A 70 7.55 -14.05 -7.09
C ARG A 70 6.89 -12.89 -7.82
N GLY A 71 7.68 -12.16 -8.60
CA GLY A 71 7.18 -11.16 -9.55
C GLY A 71 6.43 -11.79 -10.73
N GLY A 72 5.79 -10.93 -11.54
CA GLY A 72 5.01 -11.33 -12.71
C GLY A 72 3.85 -12.26 -12.38
N THR A 73 3.54 -13.19 -13.30
CA THR A 73 2.52 -14.24 -13.13
C THR A 73 3.09 -15.62 -13.44
N VAL A 74 2.93 -16.58 -12.51
CA VAL A 74 3.39 -17.98 -12.68
C VAL A 74 2.54 -18.78 -13.66
N ILE A 75 1.33 -18.29 -13.97
CA ILE A 75 0.45 -18.90 -14.98
C ILE A 75 0.58 -18.20 -16.35
N GLY A 76 1.47 -17.21 -16.50
CA GLY A 76 1.72 -16.56 -17.79
C GLY A 76 0.58 -15.64 -18.25
N THR A 77 0.86 -14.88 -19.30
CA THR A 77 -0.12 -13.98 -19.94
C THR A 77 0.30 -13.75 -21.38
N ALA A 78 -0.60 -13.96 -22.33
CA ALA A 78 -0.35 -13.75 -23.74
C ALA A 78 -1.48 -12.97 -24.42
N ARG A 79 -1.13 -12.24 -25.47
CA ARG A 79 -2.13 -11.63 -26.36
C ARG A 79 -2.79 -12.74 -27.17
N CYS A 80 -4.13 -12.72 -27.25
CA CYS A 80 -4.89 -13.72 -28.00
C CYS A 80 -5.73 -13.04 -29.11
N PRO A 81 -5.23 -12.98 -30.35
CA PRO A 81 -6.01 -12.52 -31.50
C PRO A 81 -7.23 -13.41 -31.77
N ALA A 82 -7.08 -14.74 -31.61
CA ALA A 82 -8.16 -15.69 -31.88
C ALA A 82 -9.40 -15.43 -31.01
N PHE A 83 -9.23 -15.02 -29.75
CA PHE A 83 -10.35 -14.72 -28.84
C PHE A 83 -11.16 -13.46 -29.24
N ARG A 84 -10.64 -12.62 -30.15
CA ARG A 84 -11.40 -11.52 -30.74
C ARG A 84 -12.44 -12.03 -31.75
N GLU A 85 -12.20 -13.19 -32.34
CA GLU A 85 -13.11 -13.86 -33.25
C GLU A 85 -14.08 -14.77 -32.48
N ARG A 86 -15.31 -14.89 -32.97
CA ARG A 86 -16.34 -15.72 -32.34
C ARG A 86 -15.94 -17.20 -32.30
N GLU A 87 -15.28 -17.73 -33.33
CA GLU A 87 -14.77 -19.10 -33.36
C GLU A 87 -13.74 -19.38 -32.25
N GLY A 88 -12.88 -18.42 -31.94
CA GLY A 88 -11.96 -18.55 -30.82
C GLY A 88 -12.68 -18.59 -29.47
N ARG A 89 -13.71 -17.76 -29.28
CA ARG A 89 -14.56 -17.80 -28.09
C ARG A 89 -15.36 -19.10 -27.99
N LEU A 90 -15.87 -19.62 -29.10
CA LEU A 90 -16.54 -20.91 -29.18
C LEU A 90 -15.62 -22.05 -28.73
N THR A 91 -14.38 -22.05 -29.24
CA THR A 91 -13.34 -23.02 -28.85
C THR A 91 -13.01 -22.91 -27.36
N ALA A 92 -12.87 -21.69 -26.84
CA ALA A 92 -12.61 -21.45 -25.43
C ALA A 92 -13.76 -21.95 -24.53
N ALA A 93 -15.02 -21.68 -24.89
CA ALA A 93 -16.19 -22.17 -24.16
C ALA A 93 -16.20 -23.70 -24.09
N ARG A 94 -15.95 -24.38 -25.22
CA ARG A 94 -15.81 -25.84 -25.26
C ARG A 94 -14.72 -26.36 -24.32
N ASN A 95 -13.57 -25.70 -24.30
CA ASN A 95 -12.46 -26.10 -23.44
C ASN A 95 -12.79 -25.93 -21.95
N LEU A 96 -13.44 -24.83 -21.56
CA LEU A 96 -13.87 -24.62 -20.17
C LEU A 96 -14.88 -25.70 -19.73
N LEU A 97 -15.86 -26.00 -20.57
CA LEU A 97 -16.90 -27.01 -20.30
C LEU A 97 -16.33 -28.42 -20.14
N ARG A 98 -15.25 -28.77 -20.87
CA ARG A 98 -14.54 -30.05 -20.68
C ARG A 98 -13.98 -30.23 -19.26
N HIS A 99 -13.77 -29.14 -18.53
CA HIS A 99 -13.32 -29.12 -17.13
C HIS A 99 -14.46 -28.74 -16.15
N GLY A 100 -15.70 -28.68 -16.62
CA GLY A 100 -16.86 -28.25 -15.85
C GLY A 100 -16.79 -26.80 -15.35
N ILE A 101 -15.98 -25.95 -16.00
CA ILE A 101 -15.74 -24.57 -15.58
C ILE A 101 -16.84 -23.66 -16.15
N ASP A 102 -17.63 -23.08 -15.25
CA ASP A 102 -18.62 -22.03 -15.54
C ASP A 102 -18.41 -20.75 -14.68
N ARG A 103 -17.35 -20.74 -13.88
CA ARG A 103 -16.95 -19.64 -13.01
C ARG A 103 -15.53 -19.24 -13.30
N LEU A 104 -15.30 -17.95 -13.54
CA LEU A 104 -14.00 -17.43 -13.97
C LEU A 104 -13.55 -16.25 -13.11
N VAL A 105 -12.36 -16.36 -12.53
CA VAL A 105 -11.63 -15.22 -11.98
C VAL A 105 -10.67 -14.69 -13.05
N VAL A 106 -10.89 -13.45 -13.49
CA VAL A 106 -10.04 -12.79 -14.48
C VAL A 106 -9.20 -11.72 -13.79
N ILE A 107 -7.88 -11.90 -13.80
CA ILE A 107 -6.92 -10.96 -13.20
C ILE A 107 -6.22 -10.20 -14.34
N GLY A 108 -6.48 -8.90 -14.46
CA GLY A 108 -5.89 -8.12 -15.55
C GLY A 108 -6.34 -6.66 -15.58
N GLY A 109 -5.99 -5.97 -16.66
CA GLY A 109 -6.43 -4.59 -16.90
C GLY A 109 -7.86 -4.48 -17.43
N ASP A 110 -8.31 -3.24 -17.63
CA ASP A 110 -9.61 -2.85 -18.18
C ASP A 110 -9.99 -3.61 -19.47
N GLY A 111 -9.05 -3.75 -20.41
CA GLY A 111 -9.28 -4.47 -21.66
C GLY A 111 -9.56 -5.97 -21.47
N SER A 112 -8.88 -6.61 -20.51
CA SER A 112 -9.11 -8.02 -20.19
C SER A 112 -10.46 -8.24 -19.53
N LEU A 113 -10.88 -7.33 -18.65
CA LEU A 113 -12.19 -7.38 -17.99
C LEU A 113 -13.34 -7.11 -18.97
N THR A 114 -13.14 -6.20 -19.94
CA THR A 114 -14.09 -5.96 -21.03
C THR A 114 -14.31 -7.21 -21.88
N GLY A 115 -13.21 -7.89 -22.27
CA GLY A 115 -13.29 -9.14 -23.03
C GLY A 115 -13.98 -10.27 -22.27
N ALA A 116 -13.80 -10.32 -20.95
CA ALA A 116 -14.46 -11.29 -20.08
C ALA A 116 -15.98 -11.10 -20.09
N ASN A 117 -16.44 -9.85 -19.95
CA ASN A 117 -17.86 -9.53 -19.97
C ASN A 117 -18.53 -9.84 -21.32
N LEU A 118 -17.87 -9.50 -22.44
CA LEU A 118 -18.36 -9.87 -23.77
C LEU A 118 -18.54 -11.39 -23.90
N PHE A 119 -17.54 -12.15 -23.44
CA PHE A 119 -17.59 -13.61 -23.48
C PHE A 119 -18.74 -14.19 -22.66
N ARG A 120 -19.01 -13.63 -21.46
CA ARG A 120 -20.19 -13.98 -20.67
C ARG A 120 -21.50 -13.69 -21.40
N GLN A 121 -21.64 -12.52 -22.01
CA GLN A 121 -22.87 -12.13 -22.72
C GLN A 121 -23.16 -13.07 -23.90
N GLU A 122 -22.12 -13.50 -24.60
CA GLU A 122 -22.25 -14.44 -25.71
C GLU A 122 -22.43 -15.90 -25.26
N TRP A 123 -22.18 -16.23 -23.99
CA TRP A 123 -22.13 -17.60 -23.49
C TRP A 123 -23.34 -18.46 -23.88
N PRO A 124 -24.61 -18.04 -23.67
CA PRO A 124 -25.76 -18.88 -24.04
C PRO A 124 -25.82 -19.17 -25.54
N GLY A 125 -25.43 -18.20 -26.38
CA GLY A 125 -25.36 -18.37 -27.82
C GLY A 125 -24.24 -19.30 -28.26
N LEU A 126 -23.09 -19.27 -27.57
CA LEU A 126 -21.98 -20.20 -27.80
C LEU A 126 -22.37 -21.63 -27.43
N LEU A 127 -23.10 -21.83 -26.32
CA LEU A 127 -23.59 -23.15 -25.92
C LEU A 127 -24.54 -23.74 -26.96
N ALA A 128 -25.53 -22.96 -27.41
CA ALA A 128 -26.49 -23.41 -28.42
C ALA A 128 -25.77 -23.84 -29.71
N GLU A 129 -24.75 -23.09 -30.12
CA GLU A 129 -23.93 -23.40 -31.29
C GLU A 129 -23.07 -24.66 -31.09
N LEU A 130 -22.46 -24.84 -29.91
CA LEU A 130 -21.69 -26.05 -29.59
C LEU A 130 -22.58 -27.31 -29.56
N VAL A 131 -23.80 -27.21 -29.03
CA VAL A 131 -24.78 -28.31 -29.07
C VAL A 131 -25.17 -28.62 -30.51
N GLN A 132 -25.47 -27.61 -31.32
CA GLN A 132 -25.83 -27.81 -32.73
C GLN A 132 -24.72 -28.46 -33.54
N ARG A 133 -23.45 -28.12 -33.24
CA ARG A 133 -22.26 -28.72 -33.86
C ARG A 133 -21.95 -30.14 -33.35
N GLY A 134 -22.58 -30.57 -32.25
CA GLY A 134 -22.30 -31.83 -31.59
C GLY A 134 -20.98 -31.85 -30.82
N ASP A 135 -20.42 -30.67 -30.50
CA ASP A 135 -19.18 -30.52 -29.72
C ASP A 135 -19.39 -30.79 -28.22
N ILE A 136 -20.62 -30.57 -27.72
CA ILE A 136 -21.06 -30.86 -26.35
C ILE A 136 -22.49 -31.45 -26.38
N ASP A 137 -22.89 -32.13 -25.31
CA ASP A 137 -24.27 -32.61 -25.16
C ASP A 137 -25.20 -31.55 -24.52
N GLU A 138 -26.51 -31.73 -24.69
CA GLU A 138 -27.53 -30.84 -24.12
C GLU A 138 -27.47 -30.80 -22.59
N GLN A 139 -27.08 -31.90 -21.93
CA GLN A 139 -27.00 -32.00 -20.49
C GLN A 139 -25.89 -31.07 -19.94
N THR A 140 -24.72 -31.05 -20.57
CA THR A 140 -23.59 -30.17 -20.22
C THR A 140 -23.99 -28.70 -20.39
N ALA A 141 -24.67 -28.37 -21.49
CA ALA A 141 -25.18 -27.01 -21.70
C ALA A 141 -26.20 -26.59 -20.62
N GLN A 142 -27.09 -27.50 -20.21
CA GLN A 142 -28.06 -27.25 -19.13
C GLN A 142 -27.42 -27.14 -17.74
N GLN A 143 -26.31 -27.85 -17.49
CA GLN A 143 -25.57 -27.77 -16.22
C GLN A 143 -24.80 -26.46 -16.08
N HIS A 144 -24.41 -25.84 -17.20
CA HIS A 144 -23.59 -24.62 -17.23
C HIS A 144 -24.25 -23.49 -18.03
N PRO A 145 -25.50 -23.08 -17.71
CA PRO A 145 -26.30 -22.20 -18.55
C PRO A 145 -25.75 -20.76 -18.66
N ALA A 146 -24.89 -20.36 -17.74
CA ALA A 146 -24.30 -19.03 -17.68
C ALA A 146 -22.85 -19.08 -17.22
N LEU A 147 -22.05 -18.12 -17.69
CA LEU A 147 -20.69 -17.89 -17.21
C LEU A 147 -20.69 -16.82 -16.12
N MET A 148 -20.26 -17.17 -14.93
CA MET A 148 -20.10 -16.25 -13.80
C MET A 148 -18.66 -15.72 -13.76
N ILE A 149 -18.49 -14.41 -13.59
CA ILE A 149 -17.18 -13.75 -13.67
C ILE A 149 -16.97 -12.83 -12.47
N ALA A 150 -15.78 -12.93 -11.88
CA ALA A 150 -15.25 -11.94 -10.94
C ALA A 150 -13.96 -11.35 -11.52
N GLY A 151 -13.90 -10.03 -11.60
CA GLY A 151 -12.75 -9.29 -12.12
C GLY A 151 -11.83 -8.81 -11.00
N LEU A 152 -10.53 -9.05 -11.14
CA LEU A 152 -9.47 -8.45 -10.31
C LEU A 152 -8.60 -7.56 -11.17
N VAL A 153 -8.27 -6.36 -10.68
CA VAL A 153 -7.53 -5.37 -11.47
C VAL A 153 -6.03 -5.52 -11.26
N GLY A 154 -5.37 -6.23 -12.18
CA GLY A 154 -3.92 -6.35 -12.25
C GLY A 154 -3.31 -5.32 -13.18
N SER A 155 -2.78 -4.24 -12.62
CA SER A 155 -2.17 -3.13 -13.37
C SER A 155 -1.25 -2.31 -12.45
N ILE A 156 -0.10 -1.88 -12.97
CA ILE A 156 0.75 -0.92 -12.26
C ILE A 156 0.23 0.52 -12.37
N ASP A 157 -0.59 0.79 -13.38
CA ASP A 157 -0.93 2.14 -13.84
C ASP A 157 -1.86 2.87 -12.83
N ASN A 158 -2.51 2.11 -11.93
CA ASN A 158 -3.58 2.56 -11.04
C ASN A 158 -4.68 3.38 -11.74
N ASP A 159 -5.06 2.94 -12.94
CA ASP A 159 -5.91 3.69 -13.85
C ASP A 159 -7.38 3.28 -13.84
N MET A 160 -7.75 2.26 -13.05
CA MET A 160 -9.10 1.69 -13.02
C MET A 160 -9.98 2.36 -11.97
N VAL A 161 -11.11 2.93 -12.41
CA VAL A 161 -12.12 3.49 -11.52
C VAL A 161 -12.86 2.35 -10.79
N GLY A 162 -13.14 2.56 -9.49
CA GLY A 162 -13.84 1.59 -8.63
C GLY A 162 -12.93 0.90 -7.60
N THR A 163 -11.61 1.07 -7.72
CA THR A 163 -10.63 0.65 -6.71
C THR A 163 -9.67 1.81 -6.42
N ASP A 164 -9.24 1.95 -5.16
CA ASP A 164 -8.29 2.99 -4.73
C ASP A 164 -6.84 2.64 -5.12
N MET A 165 -6.55 1.32 -5.22
CA MET A 165 -5.25 0.79 -5.64
C MET A 165 -5.46 -0.46 -6.49
N THR A 166 -4.78 -0.55 -7.63
CA THR A 166 -4.70 -1.76 -8.47
C THR A 166 -3.54 -2.65 -8.04
N ILE A 167 -3.64 -3.96 -8.31
CA ILE A 167 -2.60 -4.93 -7.97
C ILE A 167 -1.32 -4.58 -8.75
N GLY A 168 -0.26 -4.25 -8.01
CA GLY A 168 1.08 -3.93 -8.50
C GLY A 168 1.42 -2.44 -8.54
N ALA A 169 0.46 -1.55 -8.32
CA ALA A 169 0.72 -0.11 -8.33
C ALA A 169 1.68 0.33 -7.21
N ASP A 170 1.51 -0.21 -5.99
CA ASP A 170 2.39 0.07 -4.86
C ASP A 170 3.81 -0.47 -5.11
N SER A 171 3.92 -1.70 -5.60
CA SER A 171 5.21 -2.32 -5.94
C SER A 171 5.94 -1.57 -7.06
N ALA A 172 5.22 -1.10 -8.08
CA ALA A 172 5.79 -0.27 -9.13
C ALA A 172 6.30 1.07 -8.57
N LEU A 173 5.55 1.69 -7.66
CA LEU A 173 5.97 2.90 -6.98
C LEU A 173 7.25 2.69 -6.16
N HIS A 174 7.40 1.54 -5.50
CA HIS A 174 8.67 1.14 -4.86
C HIS A 174 9.85 1.12 -5.85
N ARG A 175 9.66 0.53 -7.04
CA ARG A 175 10.73 0.49 -8.06
C ARG A 175 11.12 1.89 -8.54
N ILE A 176 10.13 2.77 -8.73
CA ILE A 176 10.37 4.14 -9.20
C ILE A 176 11.12 4.94 -8.15
N VAL A 177 10.67 4.91 -6.88
CA VAL A 177 11.30 5.68 -5.80
C VAL A 177 12.71 5.16 -5.50
N GLU A 178 12.96 3.85 -5.57
CA GLU A 178 14.33 3.31 -5.45
C GLU A 178 15.25 3.84 -6.55
N ALA A 179 14.76 3.96 -7.79
CA ALA A 179 15.52 4.53 -8.88
C ALA A 179 15.76 6.04 -8.68
N ILE A 180 14.73 6.79 -8.24
CA ILE A 180 14.86 8.22 -7.91
C ILE A 180 15.90 8.41 -6.80
N ASP A 181 15.82 7.67 -5.70
CA ASP A 181 16.77 7.76 -4.59
C ASP A 181 18.21 7.46 -5.07
N ALA A 182 18.39 6.44 -5.90
CA ALA A 182 19.68 6.11 -6.49
C ALA A 182 20.23 7.24 -7.39
N ILE A 183 19.38 7.83 -8.23
CA ILE A 183 19.73 8.93 -9.13
C ILE A 183 20.05 10.20 -8.35
N THR A 184 19.29 10.49 -7.29
CA THR A 184 19.47 11.66 -6.42
C THR A 184 20.91 11.73 -5.88
N SER A 185 21.48 10.58 -5.49
CA SER A 185 22.85 10.51 -4.97
C SER A 185 23.93 11.00 -5.96
N THR A 186 23.81 10.61 -7.24
CA THR A 186 24.72 11.06 -8.30
C THR A 186 24.39 12.45 -8.81
N ALA A 187 23.10 12.83 -8.80
CA ALA A 187 22.64 14.15 -9.19
C ALA A 187 23.19 15.22 -8.25
N ALA A 188 23.09 15.02 -6.93
CA ALA A 188 23.59 15.94 -5.91
C ALA A 188 25.13 16.08 -5.93
N SER A 189 25.83 15.02 -6.33
CA SER A 189 27.30 14.99 -6.44
C SER A 189 27.82 15.84 -7.59
N HIS A 190 27.11 15.84 -8.73
CA HIS A 190 27.50 16.58 -9.94
C HIS A 190 26.67 17.85 -10.20
N GLN A 191 25.78 18.20 -9.29
CA GLN A 191 24.81 19.29 -9.42
C GLN A 191 23.97 19.23 -10.71
N ARG A 192 23.56 18.02 -11.11
CA ARG A 192 22.89 17.76 -12.40
C ARG A 192 21.36 17.85 -12.32
N THR A 193 20.75 18.00 -13.49
CA THR A 193 19.31 17.83 -13.65
C THR A 193 19.01 16.46 -14.28
N PHE A 194 18.04 15.75 -13.72
CA PHE A 194 17.56 14.49 -14.27
C PHE A 194 16.10 14.60 -14.68
N VAL A 195 15.80 14.12 -15.89
CA VAL A 195 14.45 13.90 -16.39
C VAL A 195 14.18 12.40 -16.31
N ILE A 196 13.21 12.00 -15.49
CA ILE A 196 12.90 10.59 -15.23
C ILE A 196 11.55 10.26 -15.86
N GLU A 197 11.55 9.32 -16.81
CA GLU A 197 10.34 8.86 -17.48
C GLU A 197 9.75 7.64 -16.75
N VAL A 198 8.47 7.75 -16.37
CA VAL A 198 7.73 6.82 -15.52
C VAL A 198 6.54 6.25 -16.29
N MET A 199 6.27 4.95 -16.11
CA MET A 199 5.13 4.27 -16.74
C MET A 199 3.80 4.72 -16.13
N GLY A 200 2.69 4.41 -16.80
CA GLY A 200 1.34 4.72 -16.30
C GLY A 200 0.28 4.81 -17.40
N ARG A 201 0.65 4.50 -18.65
CA ARG A 201 -0.15 4.58 -19.87
C ARG A 201 -0.72 5.97 -20.08
N HIS A 202 -1.98 6.17 -19.70
CA HIS A 202 -2.70 7.44 -19.78
C HIS A 202 -3.09 7.94 -18.38
N CYS A 203 -2.36 7.47 -17.36
CA CYS A 203 -2.52 7.85 -15.96
C CYS A 203 -1.22 8.42 -15.40
N GLY A 204 -1.33 9.55 -14.71
CA GLY A 204 -0.23 10.21 -14.02
C GLY A 204 -0.02 9.74 -12.58
N TYR A 205 -0.72 8.71 -12.10
CA TYR A 205 -0.65 8.27 -10.70
C TYR A 205 0.77 7.93 -10.24
N LEU A 206 1.46 7.05 -10.96
CA LEU A 206 2.82 6.67 -10.64
C LEU A 206 3.75 7.89 -10.68
N ALA A 207 3.66 8.71 -11.72
CA ALA A 207 4.47 9.92 -11.85
C ALA A 207 4.24 10.90 -10.68
N LEU A 208 2.98 11.22 -10.36
CA LEU A 208 2.63 12.14 -9.26
C LEU A 208 3.07 11.61 -7.90
N MET A 209 2.72 10.36 -7.57
CA MET A 209 3.07 9.79 -6.28
C MET A 209 4.57 9.59 -6.14
N SER A 210 5.28 9.24 -7.22
CA SER A 210 6.74 9.16 -7.21
C SER A 210 7.40 10.53 -7.09
N ALA A 211 6.81 11.59 -7.64
CA ALA A 211 7.33 12.94 -7.52
C ALA A 211 7.21 13.44 -6.07
N ILE A 212 6.10 13.13 -5.41
CA ILE A 212 5.89 13.41 -3.98
C ILE A 212 6.86 12.60 -3.12
N ALA A 213 6.89 11.27 -3.30
CA ALA A 213 7.73 10.37 -2.51
C ALA A 213 9.23 10.54 -2.77
N GLY A 214 9.60 10.92 -3.99
CA GLY A 214 10.97 11.20 -4.40
C GLY A 214 11.43 12.62 -4.10
N GLY A 215 10.52 13.52 -3.72
CA GLY A 215 10.84 14.94 -3.49
C GLY A 215 11.23 15.69 -4.76
N SER A 216 10.65 15.32 -5.92
CA SER A 216 10.94 15.92 -7.22
C SER A 216 10.45 17.36 -7.33
N ASP A 217 11.05 18.12 -8.24
CA ASP A 217 10.83 19.56 -8.39
C ASP A 217 9.73 19.90 -9.40
N TYR A 218 9.47 18.99 -10.34
CA TYR A 218 8.43 19.18 -11.34
C TYR A 218 7.87 17.83 -11.79
N VAL A 219 6.57 17.80 -12.09
CA VAL A 219 5.90 16.60 -12.60
C VAL A 219 5.02 16.96 -13.80
N LEU A 220 5.07 16.13 -14.84
CA LEU A 220 4.25 16.23 -16.04
C LEU A 220 3.31 15.02 -16.12
N ILE A 221 2.01 15.26 -16.01
CA ILE A 221 0.95 14.23 -16.01
C ILE A 221 -0.13 14.51 -17.06
N PRO A 222 -0.75 13.46 -17.65
CA PRO A 222 -1.82 13.63 -18.64
C PRO A 222 -3.10 14.26 -18.10
N GLU A 223 -3.40 14.11 -16.80
CA GLU A 223 -4.62 14.63 -16.19
C GLU A 223 -4.58 16.15 -15.95
N SER A 224 -3.38 16.73 -15.87
CA SER A 224 -3.18 18.17 -15.78
C SER A 224 -2.11 18.65 -16.76
N PRO A 225 -2.41 18.71 -18.08
CA PRO A 225 -1.49 19.21 -19.08
C PRO A 225 -1.02 20.64 -18.79
N PRO A 226 0.27 20.91 -18.97
CA PRO A 226 0.87 22.17 -18.54
C PRO A 226 0.40 23.36 -19.43
N SER A 227 0.51 24.60 -18.93
CA SER A 227 0.09 25.82 -19.65
C SER A 227 1.02 26.15 -20.83
N GLN A 228 0.66 27.06 -21.75
CA GLN A 228 1.50 27.36 -22.94
C GLN A 228 2.94 27.80 -22.60
N ASP A 229 3.13 28.47 -21.46
CA ASP A 229 4.41 29.01 -20.97
C ASP A 229 5.14 28.06 -19.99
N TRP A 230 4.76 26.78 -19.97
CA TRP A 230 5.26 25.83 -18.97
C TRP A 230 6.77 25.62 -19.02
N GLU A 231 7.37 25.66 -20.21
CA GLU A 231 8.80 25.52 -20.41
C GLU A 231 9.55 26.60 -19.64
N GLN A 232 9.05 27.84 -19.69
CA GLN A 232 9.62 28.97 -18.98
C GLN A 232 9.40 28.83 -17.48
N LYS A 233 8.16 28.51 -17.06
CA LYS A 233 7.82 28.31 -15.64
C LYS A 233 8.64 27.21 -14.98
N MET A 234 8.84 26.09 -15.68
CA MET A 234 9.68 24.99 -15.22
C MET A 234 11.13 25.47 -15.06
N CYS A 235 11.68 26.15 -16.07
CA CYS A 235 13.05 26.66 -16.00
C CYS A 235 13.23 27.66 -14.86
N ASP A 236 12.29 28.57 -14.66
CA ASP A 236 12.35 29.56 -13.58
C ASP A 236 12.24 28.90 -12.21
N LEU A 237 11.37 27.90 -12.05
CA LEU A 237 11.24 27.13 -10.81
C LEU A 237 12.55 26.41 -10.46
N LEU A 238 13.19 25.73 -11.43
CA LEU A 238 14.45 25.04 -11.19
C LEU A 238 15.60 26.02 -10.92
N ARG A 239 15.69 27.12 -11.66
CA ARG A 239 16.70 28.16 -11.46
C ARG A 239 16.60 28.77 -10.05
N ASN A 240 15.38 29.09 -9.61
CA ASN A 240 15.14 29.63 -8.28
C ASN A 240 15.48 28.62 -7.19
N GLY A 241 15.19 27.34 -7.43
CA GLY A 241 15.56 26.24 -6.53
C GLY A 241 17.07 26.15 -6.31
N ARG A 242 17.85 26.20 -7.40
CA ARG A 242 19.32 26.24 -7.31
C ARG A 242 19.84 27.49 -6.62
N ALA A 243 19.26 28.65 -6.92
CA ALA A 243 19.62 29.90 -6.26
C ALA A 243 19.35 29.84 -4.74
N ALA A 244 18.34 29.08 -4.31
CA ALA A 244 18.04 28.80 -2.91
C ALA A 244 18.92 27.70 -2.27
N GLY A 245 19.92 27.19 -3.00
CA GLY A 245 20.90 26.23 -2.48
C GLY A 245 20.63 24.76 -2.84
N ARG A 246 19.60 24.47 -3.64
CA ARG A 246 19.34 23.10 -4.12
C ARG A 246 20.46 22.63 -5.04
N ARG A 247 20.99 21.44 -4.76
CA ARG A 247 22.15 20.90 -5.49
C ARG A 247 21.74 20.21 -6.78
N ASP A 248 20.65 19.48 -6.76
CA ASP A 248 20.12 18.71 -7.88
C ASP A 248 18.69 19.10 -8.23
N SER A 249 18.27 18.73 -9.44
CA SER A 249 16.90 18.93 -9.91
C SER A 249 16.37 17.66 -10.54
N ILE A 250 15.17 17.24 -10.17
CA ILE A 250 14.50 16.05 -10.69
C ILE A 250 13.14 16.44 -11.28
N VAL A 251 12.98 16.15 -12.58
CA VAL A 251 11.72 16.33 -13.31
C VAL A 251 11.17 14.95 -13.65
N VAL A 252 9.97 14.64 -13.17
CA VAL A 252 9.30 13.38 -13.46
C VAL A 252 8.31 13.57 -14.61
N VAL A 253 8.38 12.70 -15.61
CA VAL A 253 7.53 12.74 -16.81
C VAL A 253 6.78 11.43 -16.93
N ALA A 254 5.44 11.49 -16.89
CA ALA A 254 4.62 10.31 -17.19
C ALA A 254 4.75 9.96 -18.69
N GLU A 255 4.77 8.67 -19.03
CA GLU A 255 4.84 8.22 -20.44
C GLU A 255 3.68 8.74 -21.31
N GLY A 256 2.52 9.01 -20.68
CA GLY A 256 1.35 9.61 -21.32
C GLY A 256 1.30 11.14 -21.28
N ALA A 257 2.36 11.83 -20.84
CA ALA A 257 2.35 13.29 -20.72
C ALA A 257 2.13 13.97 -22.08
N GLN A 258 1.28 14.98 -22.09
CA GLN A 258 0.93 15.76 -23.28
C GLN A 258 0.63 17.21 -22.91
N ASP A 259 0.72 18.11 -23.89
CA ASP A 259 0.31 19.50 -23.73
C ASP A 259 -1.21 19.69 -23.94
N ARG A 260 -1.70 20.93 -23.76
CA ARG A 260 -3.12 21.28 -23.97
C ARG A 260 -3.58 21.24 -25.43
N GLN A 261 -2.65 21.09 -26.37
CA GLN A 261 -2.94 20.90 -27.78
C GLN A 261 -3.06 19.40 -28.13
N GLY A 262 -2.70 18.51 -27.20
CA GLY A 262 -2.67 17.05 -27.41
C GLY A 262 -1.36 16.56 -28.01
N LYS A 263 -0.31 17.42 -28.04
CA LYS A 263 1.02 17.00 -28.49
C LYS A 263 1.72 16.27 -27.34
N PRO A 264 2.27 15.06 -27.57
CA PRO A 264 3.03 14.34 -26.57
C PRO A 264 4.25 15.15 -26.09
N ILE A 265 4.50 15.14 -24.78
CA ILE A 265 5.68 15.74 -24.15
C ILE A 265 6.65 14.61 -23.82
N SER A 266 7.69 14.45 -24.63
CA SER A 266 8.72 13.41 -24.39
C SER A 266 9.76 13.87 -23.37
N SER A 267 10.38 12.90 -22.69
CA SER A 267 11.51 13.14 -21.78
C SER A 267 12.70 13.80 -22.50
N ASP A 268 12.95 13.45 -23.76
CA ASP A 268 13.99 14.07 -24.59
C ASP A 268 13.68 15.55 -24.89
N TYR A 269 12.41 15.90 -25.14
CA TYR A 269 12.01 17.29 -25.34
C TYR A 269 12.24 18.13 -24.08
N VAL A 270 11.85 17.60 -22.91
CA VAL A 270 12.11 18.26 -21.61
C VAL A 270 13.61 18.45 -21.39
N ARG A 271 14.45 17.46 -21.74
CA ARG A 271 15.91 17.61 -21.69
C ARG A 271 16.41 18.75 -22.55
N GLN A 272 15.97 18.84 -23.81
CA GLN A 272 16.38 19.88 -24.75
C GLN A 272 16.01 21.27 -24.20
N VAL A 273 14.78 21.45 -23.71
CA VAL A 273 14.32 22.70 -23.10
C VAL A 273 15.22 23.13 -21.94
N LEU A 274 15.59 22.20 -21.06
CA LEU A 274 16.45 22.47 -19.91
C LEU A 274 17.90 22.81 -20.34
N GLN A 275 18.44 22.11 -21.33
CA GLN A 275 19.77 22.39 -21.87
C GLN A 275 19.83 23.76 -22.56
N ASP A 276 18.86 24.08 -23.39
CA ASP A 276 18.84 25.31 -24.18
C ASP A 276 18.57 26.55 -23.32
N ARG A 277 17.68 26.46 -22.33
CA ARG A 277 17.24 27.61 -21.52
C ARG A 277 18.03 27.81 -20.22
N LEU A 278 18.54 26.73 -19.61
CA LEU A 278 19.29 26.81 -18.36
C LEU A 278 20.80 26.57 -18.53
N GLY A 279 21.23 25.98 -19.65
CA GLY A 279 22.64 25.62 -19.86
C GLY A 279 23.13 24.50 -18.94
N GLU A 280 22.21 23.69 -18.38
CA GLU A 280 22.51 22.67 -17.38
C GLU A 280 22.84 21.30 -18.01
N ASP A 281 23.77 20.56 -17.39
CA ASP A 281 24.03 19.14 -17.74
C ASP A 281 22.83 18.28 -17.33
N THR A 282 21.89 18.15 -18.27
CA THR A 282 20.63 17.43 -18.09
C THR A 282 20.72 16.02 -18.67
N ARG A 283 20.29 15.03 -17.89
CA ARG A 283 20.26 13.61 -18.28
C ARG A 283 18.84 13.07 -18.30
N VAL A 284 18.57 12.13 -19.19
CA VAL A 284 17.29 11.43 -19.27
C VAL A 284 17.50 10.01 -18.76
N THR A 285 16.57 9.54 -17.93
CA THR A 285 16.51 8.13 -17.51
C THR A 285 15.10 7.61 -17.75
N ILE A 286 14.98 6.64 -18.66
CA ILE A 286 13.73 5.94 -18.92
C ILE A 286 13.78 4.65 -18.12
N LEU A 287 12.98 4.55 -17.06
CA LEU A 287 13.00 3.39 -16.17
C LEU A 287 12.50 2.13 -16.90
N GLY A 288 11.49 2.28 -17.77
CA GLY A 288 10.92 1.18 -18.53
C GLY A 288 10.41 0.05 -17.63
N HIS A 289 10.63 -1.20 -18.06
CA HIS A 289 9.99 -2.37 -17.47
C HIS A 289 10.52 -2.80 -16.09
N VAL A 290 11.57 -2.13 -15.55
CA VAL A 290 11.96 -2.35 -14.14
C VAL A 290 10.81 -2.05 -13.18
N GLN A 291 9.86 -1.21 -13.61
CA GLN A 291 8.64 -0.85 -12.88
C GLN A 291 7.60 -1.98 -12.81
N ARG A 292 7.63 -2.94 -13.74
CA ARG A 292 6.76 -4.14 -13.75
C ARG A 292 7.40 -5.35 -13.07
N GLY A 293 8.73 -5.37 -13.05
CA GLY A 293 9.51 -6.47 -12.50
C GLY A 293 9.73 -6.40 -10.99
N GLY A 294 10.36 -7.43 -10.45
CA GLY A 294 10.75 -7.51 -9.06
C GLY A 294 9.71 -8.17 -8.15
N THR A 295 10.11 -8.33 -6.90
CA THR A 295 9.29 -8.94 -5.86
C THR A 295 8.21 -7.96 -5.38
N PRO A 296 6.95 -8.39 -5.21
CA PRO A 296 5.89 -7.50 -4.71
C PRO A 296 6.17 -7.05 -3.28
N GLY A 297 5.82 -5.79 -3.01
CA GLY A 297 5.81 -5.19 -1.68
C GLY A 297 4.75 -5.82 -0.77
N ALA A 298 4.81 -5.52 0.52
CA ALA A 298 3.91 -6.12 1.50
C ALA A 298 2.44 -5.76 1.26
N PHE A 299 2.16 -4.52 0.84
CA PHE A 299 0.82 -4.05 0.52
C PHE A 299 0.21 -4.88 -0.61
N ASP A 300 0.88 -4.98 -1.76
CA ASP A 300 0.36 -5.73 -2.91
C ASP A 300 0.15 -7.21 -2.60
N ARG A 301 1.00 -7.83 -1.76
CA ARG A 301 0.77 -9.23 -1.33
C ARG A 301 -0.47 -9.37 -0.47
N CYS A 302 -0.64 -8.50 0.53
CA CYS A 302 -1.80 -8.54 1.42
C CYS A 302 -3.07 -8.23 0.65
N MET A 303 -3.11 -7.10 -0.05
CA MET A 303 -4.27 -6.63 -0.81
C MET A 303 -4.71 -7.66 -1.84
N SER A 304 -3.78 -8.18 -2.66
CA SER A 304 -4.08 -9.21 -3.66
C SER A 304 -4.64 -10.49 -3.04
N THR A 305 -4.16 -10.85 -1.84
CA THR A 305 -4.68 -11.99 -1.10
C THR A 305 -6.13 -11.76 -0.64
N LEU A 306 -6.44 -10.56 -0.15
CA LEU A 306 -7.78 -10.20 0.30
C LEU A 306 -8.78 -10.18 -0.86
N VAL A 307 -8.46 -9.52 -1.97
CA VAL A 307 -9.36 -9.43 -3.13
C VAL A 307 -9.50 -10.78 -3.84
N GLY A 308 -8.44 -11.60 -3.89
CA GLY A 308 -8.50 -12.97 -4.42
C GLY A 308 -9.41 -13.89 -3.59
N HIS A 309 -9.34 -13.80 -2.26
CA HIS A 309 -10.27 -14.51 -1.39
C HIS A 309 -11.71 -14.08 -1.59
N ALA A 310 -11.97 -12.77 -1.64
CA ALA A 310 -13.31 -12.23 -1.83
C ALA A 310 -13.90 -12.56 -3.22
N ALA A 311 -13.09 -12.64 -4.27
CA ALA A 311 -13.53 -13.05 -5.61
C ALA A 311 -14.08 -14.48 -5.62
N VAL A 312 -13.50 -15.39 -4.84
CA VAL A 312 -14.03 -16.76 -4.70
C VAL A 312 -15.36 -16.75 -3.96
N GLN A 313 -15.47 -16.00 -2.86
CA GLN A 313 -16.74 -15.88 -2.15
C GLN A 313 -17.84 -15.32 -3.05
N GLU A 314 -17.51 -14.35 -3.90
CA GLU A 314 -18.44 -13.78 -4.87
C GLU A 314 -18.89 -14.83 -5.90
N LEU A 315 -17.97 -15.57 -6.50
CA LEU A 315 -18.29 -16.57 -7.52
C LEU A 315 -19.08 -17.78 -6.98
N LEU A 316 -18.83 -18.16 -5.73
CA LEU A 316 -19.58 -19.25 -5.09
C LEU A 316 -21.01 -18.82 -4.72
N ALA A 317 -21.22 -17.53 -4.41
CA ALA A 317 -22.55 -16.97 -4.17
C ALA A 317 -23.31 -16.58 -5.45
N ALA A 318 -22.60 -16.43 -6.58
CA ALA A 318 -23.18 -15.99 -7.83
C ALA A 318 -24.15 -17.01 -8.46
N THR A 319 -25.22 -16.48 -9.05
CA THR A 319 -26.21 -17.19 -9.85
C THR A 319 -26.13 -16.71 -11.31
N ALA A 320 -26.92 -17.32 -12.22
CA ALA A 320 -26.96 -16.91 -13.63
C ALA A 320 -27.37 -15.43 -13.82
N ASP A 321 -28.19 -14.89 -12.90
CA ASP A 321 -28.69 -13.52 -12.95
C ASP A 321 -27.78 -12.52 -12.23
N SER A 322 -26.76 -12.99 -11.50
CA SER A 322 -25.84 -12.11 -10.76
C SER A 322 -25.01 -11.26 -11.70
N GLU A 323 -24.99 -9.94 -11.49
CA GLU A 323 -24.15 -9.02 -12.26
C GLU A 323 -22.65 -9.27 -12.00
N PRO A 324 -21.77 -9.28 -13.03
CA PRO A 324 -20.35 -9.49 -12.80
C PRO A 324 -19.77 -8.38 -11.94
N GLN A 325 -19.03 -8.76 -10.90
CA GLN A 325 -18.40 -7.81 -9.98
C GLN A 325 -16.91 -7.66 -10.28
N MET A 326 -16.42 -6.43 -10.19
CA MET A 326 -15.01 -6.14 -10.00
C MET A 326 -14.74 -6.05 -8.49
N ILE A 327 -13.75 -6.79 -8.02
CA ILE A 327 -13.32 -6.82 -6.63
C ILE A 327 -12.04 -6.03 -6.52
N GLY A 328 -12.03 -5.04 -5.63
CA GLY A 328 -10.91 -4.13 -5.42
C GLY A 328 -10.85 -3.64 -3.98
N MET A 329 -10.06 -2.62 -3.74
CA MET A 329 -10.00 -1.93 -2.45
C MET A 329 -10.75 -0.61 -2.55
N ARG A 330 -11.65 -0.34 -1.60
CA ARG A 330 -12.23 0.99 -1.39
C ARG A 330 -12.19 1.32 0.08
N TYR A 331 -11.73 2.51 0.43
CA TYR A 331 -11.69 2.97 1.81
C TYR A 331 -10.88 2.00 2.71
N ASN A 332 -9.78 1.47 2.18
CA ASN A 332 -8.94 0.46 2.84
C ASN A 332 -9.69 -0.82 3.27
N ARG A 333 -10.78 -1.16 2.58
CA ARG A 333 -11.54 -2.41 2.73
C ARG A 333 -11.79 -3.04 1.38
N VAL A 334 -12.13 -4.34 1.36
CA VAL A 334 -12.50 -5.02 0.12
C VAL A 334 -13.85 -4.49 -0.35
N GLY A 335 -13.85 -3.87 -1.53
CA GLY A 335 -15.03 -3.37 -2.22
C GLY A 335 -15.46 -4.29 -3.36
N ARG A 336 -16.76 -4.25 -3.66
CA ARG A 336 -17.39 -4.89 -4.83
C ARG A 336 -18.08 -3.80 -5.62
N ALA A 337 -17.90 -3.78 -6.92
CA ALA A 337 -18.57 -2.85 -7.80
C ALA A 337 -18.95 -3.53 -9.12
N PRO A 338 -20.05 -3.11 -9.77
CA PRO A 338 -20.40 -3.62 -11.09
C PRO A 338 -19.25 -3.46 -12.08
N LEU A 339 -18.79 -4.57 -12.66
CA LEU A 339 -17.59 -4.62 -13.49
C LEU A 339 -17.67 -3.64 -14.66
N MET A 340 -18.79 -3.63 -15.38
CA MET A 340 -18.95 -2.79 -16.57
C MET A 340 -19.09 -1.32 -16.23
N GLN A 341 -19.72 -0.97 -15.12
CA GLN A 341 -19.76 0.41 -14.65
C GLN A 341 -18.33 0.95 -14.41
N CYS A 342 -17.47 0.15 -13.78
CA CYS A 342 -16.08 0.51 -13.54
C CYS A 342 -15.27 0.66 -14.84
N VAL A 343 -15.47 -0.23 -15.81
CA VAL A 343 -14.84 -0.15 -17.13
C VAL A 343 -15.28 1.12 -17.88
N GLU A 344 -16.58 1.40 -17.94
CA GLU A 344 -17.14 2.56 -18.62
C GLU A 344 -16.66 3.87 -18.01
N GLN A 345 -16.61 3.95 -16.67
CA GLN A 345 -16.07 5.12 -15.97
C GLN A 345 -14.57 5.31 -16.24
N THR A 346 -13.80 4.22 -16.34
CA THR A 346 -12.37 4.27 -16.69
C THR A 346 -12.17 4.81 -18.11
N GLN A 347 -12.94 4.30 -19.08
CA GLN A 347 -12.93 4.80 -20.46
C GLN A 347 -13.39 6.27 -20.55
N ALA A 348 -14.30 6.69 -19.67
CA ALA A 348 -14.74 8.08 -19.61
C ALA A 348 -13.60 9.04 -19.26
N VAL A 349 -12.61 8.64 -18.45
CA VAL A 349 -11.43 9.48 -18.15
C VAL A 349 -10.65 9.82 -19.42
N ALA A 350 -10.35 8.80 -20.23
CA ALA A 350 -9.63 9.00 -21.50
C ALA A 350 -10.41 9.92 -22.45
N ARG A 351 -11.74 9.77 -22.51
CA ARG A 351 -12.62 10.67 -23.27
C ARG A 351 -12.57 12.12 -22.76
N MET A 352 -12.66 12.34 -21.44
CA MET A 352 -12.59 13.69 -20.87
C MET A 352 -11.25 14.38 -21.18
N ILE A 353 -10.15 13.63 -21.16
CA ILE A 353 -8.83 14.13 -21.56
C ILE A 353 -8.81 14.52 -23.04
N GLY A 354 -9.36 13.67 -23.93
CA GLY A 354 -9.47 13.95 -25.36
C GLY A 354 -10.35 15.17 -25.69
N GLU A 355 -11.42 15.37 -24.92
CA GLU A 355 -12.32 16.53 -24.98
C GLU A 355 -11.74 17.79 -24.30
N LYS A 356 -10.51 17.71 -23.75
CA LYS A 356 -9.82 18.79 -23.02
C LYS A 356 -10.53 19.24 -21.74
N ASN A 357 -11.37 18.39 -21.16
CA ASN A 357 -12.01 18.59 -19.87
C ASN A 357 -11.16 18.00 -18.73
N TYR A 358 -10.01 18.64 -18.49
CA TYR A 358 -9.02 18.17 -17.52
C TYR A 358 -9.51 18.23 -16.07
N ALA A 359 -10.35 19.21 -15.73
CA ALA A 359 -10.95 19.30 -14.39
C ALA A 359 -11.79 18.06 -14.08
N LYS A 360 -12.62 17.61 -15.04
CA LYS A 360 -13.41 16.39 -14.86
C LYS A 360 -12.55 15.13 -14.85
N ALA A 361 -11.47 15.08 -15.65
CA ALA A 361 -10.53 13.97 -15.63
C ALA A 361 -9.87 13.82 -14.24
N MET A 362 -9.41 14.91 -13.64
CA MET A 362 -8.87 14.94 -12.26
C MET A 362 -9.91 14.47 -11.23
N GLU A 363 -11.16 14.93 -11.34
CA GLU A 363 -12.24 14.52 -10.44
C GLU A 363 -12.53 13.01 -10.53
N LEU A 364 -12.53 12.44 -11.74
CA LEU A 364 -12.77 11.01 -11.95
C LEU A 364 -11.64 10.12 -11.41
N ARG A 365 -10.40 10.63 -11.30
CA ARG A 365 -9.30 9.95 -10.59
C ARG A 365 -9.48 9.93 -9.07
N GLY A 366 -10.39 10.75 -8.54
CA GLY A 366 -10.74 10.81 -7.13
C GLY A 366 -10.14 12.03 -6.41
N SER A 367 -10.78 12.38 -5.29
CA SER A 367 -10.40 13.55 -4.49
C SER A 367 -8.98 13.46 -3.96
N SER A 368 -8.54 12.27 -3.52
CA SER A 368 -7.18 12.05 -3.02
C SER A 368 -6.12 12.33 -4.08
N PHE A 369 -6.37 12.01 -5.35
CA PHE A 369 -5.44 12.32 -6.44
C PHE A 369 -5.30 13.82 -6.65
N THR A 370 -6.43 14.53 -6.65
CA THR A 370 -6.48 15.99 -6.84
C THR A 370 -5.83 16.73 -5.68
N GLU A 371 -6.13 16.30 -4.45
CA GLU A 371 -5.54 16.81 -3.21
C GLU A 371 -4.01 16.67 -3.20
N MET A 372 -3.50 15.50 -3.57
CA MET A 372 -2.06 15.27 -3.64
C MET A 372 -1.39 16.08 -4.76
N PHE A 373 -2.06 16.33 -5.88
CA PHE A 373 -1.54 17.18 -6.95
C PHE A 373 -1.37 18.64 -6.50
N GLU A 374 -2.35 19.21 -5.79
CA GLU A 374 -2.23 20.57 -5.26
C GLU A 374 -1.18 20.64 -4.13
N THR A 375 -1.13 19.62 -3.27
CA THR A 375 -0.08 19.51 -2.24
C THR A 375 1.32 19.46 -2.86
N PHE A 376 1.48 18.70 -3.95
CA PHE A 376 2.74 18.66 -4.69
C PHE A 376 3.13 20.05 -5.23
N LYS A 377 2.20 20.77 -5.86
CA LYS A 377 2.48 22.11 -6.42
C LYS A 377 2.95 23.11 -5.35
N ALA A 378 2.35 23.07 -4.16
CA ALA A 378 2.80 23.89 -3.03
C ALA A 378 4.23 23.52 -2.61
N MET A 379 4.54 22.22 -2.46
CA MET A 379 5.85 21.76 -2.00
C MET A 379 6.98 21.86 -3.03
N ALA A 380 6.65 21.79 -4.33
CA ALA A 380 7.59 21.82 -5.44
C ALA A 380 8.12 23.22 -5.74
N SER A 381 7.48 24.26 -5.20
CA SER A 381 7.92 25.64 -5.38
C SER A 381 9.34 25.86 -4.84
N ALA A 382 10.08 26.80 -5.42
CA ALA A 382 11.43 27.13 -4.96
C ALA A 382 11.45 27.99 -3.70
N LEU A 383 10.39 28.77 -3.51
CA LEU A 383 10.15 29.66 -2.38
C LEU A 383 8.66 29.56 -2.01
N PRO A 384 8.28 29.96 -0.79
CA PRO A 384 6.88 30.12 -0.42
C PRO A 384 6.12 30.97 -1.43
N SER A 385 4.92 30.55 -1.82
CA SER A 385 4.07 31.31 -2.73
C SER A 385 3.50 32.57 -2.10
N VAL A 386 3.47 32.63 -0.77
CA VAL A 386 2.93 33.73 0.02
C VAL A 386 4.06 34.48 0.71
N MET A 387 4.04 35.81 0.64
CA MET A 387 4.88 36.64 1.49
C MET A 387 4.35 36.59 2.94
N PRO A 388 5.22 36.33 3.93
CA PRO A 388 4.80 36.32 5.32
C PRO A 388 4.14 37.65 5.70
N PRO A 389 3.04 37.63 6.48
CA PRO A 389 2.45 38.86 7.00
C PRO A 389 3.43 39.55 7.94
N ALA A 390 3.20 40.83 8.24
CA ALA A 390 4.11 41.62 9.10
C ALA A 390 4.33 41.02 10.51
N ARG A 391 3.39 40.17 10.97
CA ARG A 391 3.51 39.35 12.18
C ARG A 391 3.05 37.93 11.84
N PRO A 392 3.95 37.06 11.36
CA PRO A 392 3.62 35.67 11.07
C PRO A 392 3.33 34.92 12.36
N ARG A 393 2.38 33.98 12.29
CA ARG A 393 2.16 33.03 13.38
C ARG A 393 3.30 32.04 13.43
N ARG A 394 3.69 31.62 14.63
CA ARG A 394 4.86 30.77 14.85
C ARG A 394 4.42 29.37 15.24
N LEU A 395 4.67 28.40 14.36
CA LEU A 395 4.29 27.01 14.55
C LEU A 395 5.52 26.18 14.92
N ALA A 396 5.49 25.50 16.05
CA ALA A 396 6.55 24.58 16.46
C ALA A 396 6.25 23.14 16.02
N ILE A 397 7.26 22.44 15.54
CA ILE A 397 7.22 21.03 15.15
C ILE A 397 8.23 20.26 15.99
N LEU A 398 7.82 19.11 16.52
CA LEU A 398 8.71 18.21 17.24
C LEU A 398 8.38 16.75 16.98
N HIS A 399 9.40 15.90 17.05
CA HIS A 399 9.21 14.45 17.06
C HIS A 399 9.02 13.95 18.49
N GLY A 400 8.32 12.83 18.69
CA GLY A 400 8.24 12.19 20.01
C GLY A 400 7.99 10.68 19.96
N GLY A 401 8.75 9.94 20.76
CA GLY A 401 8.58 8.51 20.97
C GLY A 401 9.65 7.64 20.33
N GLY A 402 9.22 6.51 19.75
CA GLY A 402 10.13 5.61 19.04
C GLY A 402 10.43 6.15 17.65
N LEU A 403 11.57 5.76 17.09
CA LEU A 403 11.88 6.06 15.70
C LEU A 403 10.87 5.38 14.77
N ALA A 404 10.36 6.13 13.79
CA ALA A 404 9.53 5.62 12.70
C ALA A 404 9.97 6.24 11.37
N PRO A 405 10.24 5.45 10.32
CA PRO A 405 10.54 5.97 8.99
C PRO A 405 9.41 6.86 8.48
N GLY A 406 9.75 8.03 7.96
CA GLY A 406 8.79 9.02 7.48
C GLY A 406 8.55 10.20 8.44
N MET A 407 9.11 10.18 9.65
CA MET A 407 9.12 11.34 10.56
C MET A 407 9.76 12.57 9.92
N ASN A 408 10.87 12.38 9.20
CA ASN A 408 11.55 13.45 8.45
C ASN A 408 10.71 13.94 7.27
N THR A 409 10.09 13.03 6.54
CA THR A 409 9.16 13.37 5.44
C THR A 409 7.99 14.22 5.94
N ALA A 410 7.37 13.83 7.06
CA ALA A 410 6.28 14.59 7.66
C ALA A 410 6.72 15.98 8.13
N ALA A 411 7.89 16.07 8.79
CA ALA A 411 8.44 17.35 9.23
C ALA A 411 8.76 18.27 8.04
N ARG A 412 9.36 17.74 6.97
CA ARG A 412 9.63 18.49 5.73
C ARG A 412 8.35 19.05 5.12
N ALA A 413 7.33 18.19 4.96
CA ALA A 413 6.05 18.62 4.39
C ALA A 413 5.40 19.70 5.25
N ALA A 414 5.40 19.52 6.58
CA ALA A 414 4.86 20.51 7.51
C ALA A 414 5.60 21.85 7.44
N VAL A 415 6.94 21.86 7.38
CA VAL A 415 7.73 23.10 7.26
C VAL A 415 7.44 23.81 5.95
N ARG A 416 7.51 23.12 4.80
CA ARG A 416 7.28 23.76 3.49
C ARG A 416 5.87 24.31 3.36
N LEU A 417 4.86 23.54 3.76
CA LEU A 417 3.46 23.96 3.67
C LEU A 417 3.14 25.06 4.69
N GLY A 418 3.75 25.03 5.87
CA GLY A 418 3.60 26.08 6.87
C GLY A 418 4.18 27.42 6.39
N LEU A 419 5.39 27.40 5.82
CA LEU A 419 6.00 28.56 5.18
C LEU A 419 5.16 29.08 4.00
N ASP A 420 4.64 28.18 3.16
CA ASP A 420 3.76 28.51 2.04
C ASP A 420 2.43 29.16 2.48
N ARG A 421 2.00 28.92 3.74
CA ARG A 421 0.85 29.59 4.36
C ARG A 421 1.20 30.90 5.08
N GLY A 422 2.46 31.33 5.03
CA GLY A 422 2.94 32.55 5.65
C GLY A 422 3.24 32.43 7.15
N HIS A 423 3.39 31.22 7.68
CA HIS A 423 3.80 31.00 9.07
C HIS A 423 5.32 30.96 9.20
N THR A 424 5.83 31.30 10.38
CA THR A 424 7.20 31.00 10.77
C THR A 424 7.23 29.60 11.38
N MET A 425 8.13 28.75 10.90
CA MET A 425 8.22 27.35 11.32
C MET A 425 9.40 27.17 12.28
N LEU A 426 9.15 26.56 13.42
CA LEU A 426 10.17 26.27 14.44
C LEU A 426 10.37 24.76 14.59
N GLY A 427 11.61 24.30 14.62
CA GLY A 427 12.00 22.93 14.93
C GLY A 427 12.46 22.81 16.38
N VAL A 428 11.91 21.86 17.13
CA VAL A 428 12.39 21.53 18.48
C VAL A 428 13.33 20.33 18.40
N ARG A 429 14.60 20.52 18.78
CA ARG A 429 15.64 19.49 18.70
C ARG A 429 15.66 18.62 19.97
N GLY A 430 15.36 17.33 19.85
CA GLY A 430 15.38 16.37 20.96
C GLY A 430 14.04 16.23 21.68
N SER A 431 12.92 16.34 20.95
CA SER A 431 11.57 16.15 21.49
C SER A 431 11.23 17.09 22.65
N PHE A 432 10.43 16.62 23.62
CA PHE A 432 10.06 17.38 24.80
C PHE A 432 11.23 17.72 25.72
N GLU A 433 12.32 16.94 25.71
CA GLU A 433 13.56 17.34 26.41
C GLU A 433 14.15 18.59 25.75
N GLY A 434 14.19 18.62 24.42
CA GLY A 434 14.55 19.80 23.65
C GLY A 434 13.72 21.03 24.00
N LEU A 435 12.41 20.84 24.15
CA LEU A 435 11.50 21.92 24.55
C LEU A 435 11.80 22.44 25.97
N LEU A 436 12.12 21.54 26.90
CA LEU A 436 12.51 21.89 28.28
C LEU A 436 13.84 22.66 28.32
N ASP A 437 14.78 22.28 27.47
CA ASP A 437 16.12 22.88 27.38
C ASP A 437 16.14 24.16 26.53
N GLY A 438 15.03 24.54 25.89
CA GLY A 438 14.97 25.69 24.97
C GLY A 438 15.71 25.47 23.64
N ARG A 439 15.90 24.21 23.22
CA ARG A 439 16.54 23.84 21.93
C ARG A 439 15.56 23.98 20.77
N ILE A 440 15.20 25.23 20.46
CA ILE A 440 14.22 25.61 19.43
C ILE A 440 14.91 26.51 18.41
N GLU A 441 14.80 26.16 17.12
CA GLU A 441 15.37 26.92 16.02
C GLU A 441 14.33 27.20 14.94
N GLU A 442 14.52 28.27 14.17
CA GLU A 442 13.69 28.55 13.00
C GLU A 442 14.13 27.67 11.83
N LEU A 443 13.17 27.08 11.13
CA LEU A 443 13.41 26.23 9.97
C LEU A 443 13.00 26.97 8.70
N SER A 444 13.96 27.13 7.80
CA SER A 444 13.76 27.67 6.46
C SER A 444 13.39 26.57 5.46
N TRP A 445 13.05 26.99 4.24
CA TRP A 445 12.74 26.08 3.13
C TRP A 445 13.88 25.12 2.81
N GLY A 446 15.13 25.60 2.90
CA GLY A 446 16.34 24.85 2.57
C GLY A 446 16.80 23.90 3.68
N ASP A 447 16.48 24.16 4.94
CA ASP A 447 16.93 23.34 6.08
C ASP A 447 16.34 21.92 6.07
N VAL A 448 15.18 21.76 5.43
CA VAL A 448 14.48 20.48 5.27
C VAL A 448 14.65 19.86 3.87
N GLU A 449 15.58 20.38 3.07
CA GLU A 449 15.90 19.79 1.76
C GLU A 449 16.49 18.38 1.93
N GLY A 450 16.09 17.45 1.06
CA GLY A 450 16.53 16.04 1.14
C GLY A 450 15.92 15.19 2.26
N TRP A 451 15.14 15.76 3.18
CA TRP A 451 14.52 14.99 4.28
C TRP A 451 13.45 13.98 3.82
N THR A 452 12.95 14.09 2.57
CA THR A 452 11.89 13.21 2.04
C THR A 452 12.28 11.74 2.07
N ALA A 453 13.48 11.41 1.59
CA ALA A 453 13.97 10.04 1.45
C ALA A 453 14.73 9.54 2.68
N MET A 454 15.00 10.44 3.64
CA MET A 454 15.85 10.14 4.78
C MET A 454 15.07 9.39 5.85
N GLY A 455 15.54 8.19 6.20
CA GLY A 455 15.15 7.53 7.46
C GLY A 455 15.58 8.33 8.68
N GLY A 456 15.31 7.83 9.89
CA GLY A 456 15.72 8.53 11.10
C GLY A 456 14.77 9.67 11.53
N ALA A 457 15.30 10.57 12.35
CA ALA A 457 14.59 11.67 12.98
C ALA A 457 15.56 12.85 13.16
N GLU A 458 15.65 13.74 12.16
CA GLU A 458 16.59 14.87 12.14
C GLU A 458 16.33 15.86 13.28
N LEU A 459 15.06 16.08 13.64
CA LEU A 459 14.71 16.87 14.83
C LEU A 459 15.06 16.14 16.14
N GLY A 460 15.53 14.89 16.10
CA GLY A 460 15.77 14.05 17.25
C GLY A 460 14.47 13.56 17.87
N THR A 461 14.48 12.31 18.35
CA THR A 461 13.30 11.69 18.97
C THR A 461 13.66 11.05 20.31
N SER A 462 12.83 11.27 21.33
CA SER A 462 12.97 10.66 22.65
C SER A 462 11.63 10.17 23.18
N ARG A 463 11.67 9.23 24.13
CA ARG A 463 10.47 8.66 24.78
C ARG A 463 10.07 9.42 26.05
N HIS A 464 10.72 10.55 26.34
CA HIS A 464 10.45 11.35 27.53
C HIS A 464 9.07 12.01 27.45
N VAL A 465 8.36 12.00 28.56
CA VAL A 465 7.09 12.73 28.74
C VAL A 465 7.30 13.68 29.92
N PRO A 466 7.07 15.00 29.76
CA PRO A 466 7.25 15.95 30.85
C PRO A 466 6.50 15.54 32.12
N SER A 467 7.14 15.66 33.28
CA SER A 467 6.47 15.53 34.57
C SER A 467 5.64 16.80 34.89
N ILE A 468 4.74 16.72 35.88
CA ILE A 468 3.94 17.88 36.32
C ILE A 468 4.83 19.06 36.74
N GLU A 469 5.96 18.79 37.40
CA GLU A 469 6.92 19.80 37.83
C GLU A 469 7.61 20.49 36.65
N GLN A 470 7.82 19.76 35.55
CA GLN A 470 8.47 20.25 34.34
C GLN A 470 7.53 21.09 33.46
N LEU A 471 6.20 21.04 33.68
CA LEU A 471 5.22 21.77 32.86
C LEU A 471 5.42 23.28 32.89
N TYR A 472 5.87 23.83 34.03
CA TYR A 472 6.18 25.26 34.11
C TYR A 472 7.29 25.63 33.12
N THR A 473 8.35 24.83 33.02
CA THR A 473 9.45 25.04 32.07
C THR A 473 8.96 24.94 30.63
N VAL A 474 8.10 23.97 30.32
CA VAL A 474 7.47 23.86 28.98
C VAL A 474 6.67 25.12 28.66
N ALA A 475 5.82 25.58 29.58
CA ALA A 475 5.02 26.79 29.40
C ALA A 475 5.91 28.02 29.14
N ARG A 476 7.00 28.16 29.92
CA ARG A 476 7.98 29.24 29.73
C ARG A 476 8.69 29.16 28.38
N ALA A 477 9.00 27.96 27.88
CA ALA A 477 9.59 27.80 26.56
C ALA A 477 8.64 28.23 25.44
N LEU A 478 7.36 27.85 25.53
CA LEU A 478 6.34 28.28 24.57
C LEU A 478 6.19 29.82 24.55
N GLU A 479 6.14 30.46 25.72
CA GLU A 479 6.06 31.92 25.84
C GLU A 479 7.32 32.61 25.32
N THR A 480 8.51 32.11 25.67
CA THR A 480 9.79 32.75 25.33
C THR A 480 10.05 32.75 23.83
N HIS A 481 9.57 31.74 23.12
CA HIS A 481 9.73 31.61 21.67
C HIS A 481 8.49 32.04 20.87
N ASP A 482 7.49 32.63 21.55
CA ASP A 482 6.22 33.09 20.99
C ASP A 482 5.50 32.02 20.16
N ILE A 483 5.44 30.78 20.66
CA ILE A 483 4.85 29.65 19.93
C ILE A 483 3.32 29.79 19.93
N ASP A 484 2.72 30.00 18.77
CA ASP A 484 1.28 30.13 18.56
C ASP A 484 0.59 28.77 18.35
N GLY A 485 1.30 27.71 17.94
CA GLY A 485 0.71 26.40 17.68
C GLY A 485 1.74 25.28 17.62
N LEU A 486 1.29 24.05 17.86
CA LEU A 486 2.17 22.90 18.06
C LEU A 486 1.77 21.68 17.21
N LEU A 487 2.70 21.20 16.37
CA LEU A 487 2.60 19.93 15.65
C LEU A 487 3.52 18.89 16.29
N ILE A 488 2.94 17.77 16.72
CA ILE A 488 3.66 16.69 17.41
C ILE A 488 3.62 15.44 16.54
N ILE A 489 4.75 15.04 15.97
CA ILE A 489 4.88 13.88 15.09
C ILE A 489 5.43 12.72 15.91
N GLY A 490 4.67 11.66 16.12
CA GLY A 490 5.16 10.63 17.03
C GLY A 490 4.24 9.48 17.39
N GLY A 491 4.78 8.65 18.28
CA GLY A 491 4.11 7.48 18.84
C GLY A 491 3.31 7.78 20.12
N TRP A 492 3.01 6.74 20.88
CA TRP A 492 2.17 6.84 22.07
C TRP A 492 2.65 7.86 23.12
N THR A 493 3.96 7.98 23.31
CA THR A 493 4.53 8.95 24.27
C THR A 493 4.30 10.40 23.84
N ALA A 494 4.36 10.68 22.53
CA ALA A 494 4.02 11.99 21.98
C ALA A 494 2.54 12.33 22.25
N TYR A 495 1.64 11.39 21.99
CA TYR A 495 0.20 11.54 22.23
C TYR A 495 -0.09 11.75 23.73
N LYS A 496 0.57 10.98 24.61
CA LYS A 496 0.46 11.16 26.06
C LYS A 496 0.95 12.54 26.52
N ALA A 497 2.08 13.01 25.99
CA ALA A 497 2.61 14.33 26.32
C ALA A 497 1.68 15.45 25.83
N ALA A 498 1.18 15.36 24.60
CA ALA A 498 0.20 16.30 24.05
C ALA A 498 -1.07 16.37 24.92
N HIS A 499 -1.62 15.20 25.28
CA HIS A 499 -2.80 15.12 26.14
C HIS A 499 -2.54 15.75 27.50
N LEU A 500 -1.36 15.53 28.10
CA LEU A 500 -0.98 16.16 29.36
C LEU A 500 -0.96 17.70 29.26
N LEU A 501 -0.33 18.25 28.22
CA LEU A 501 -0.33 19.70 27.98
C LEU A 501 -1.75 20.25 27.80
N TYR A 502 -2.58 19.53 27.05
CA TYR A 502 -3.97 19.89 26.82
C TYR A 502 -4.81 19.89 28.10
N THR A 503 -4.66 18.89 28.97
CA THR A 503 -5.43 18.81 30.22
C THR A 503 -5.01 19.87 31.24
N GLU A 504 -3.73 20.26 31.24
CA GLU A 504 -3.17 21.21 32.19
C GLU A 504 -3.28 22.68 31.74
N ARG A 505 -3.93 22.95 30.60
CA ARG A 505 -4.03 24.29 30.01
C ARG A 505 -4.79 25.34 30.83
N GLU A 506 -5.62 24.91 31.78
CA GLU A 506 -6.26 25.86 32.72
C GLU A 506 -5.29 26.33 33.80
N ARG A 507 -4.33 25.48 34.17
CA ARG A 507 -3.27 25.82 35.12
C ARG A 507 -2.14 26.61 34.45
N TYR A 508 -1.84 26.30 33.19
CA TYR A 508 -0.79 26.95 32.40
C TYR A 508 -1.38 27.56 31.12
N PRO A 509 -1.72 28.88 31.14
CA PRO A 509 -2.32 29.56 30.00
C PRO A 509 -1.51 29.48 28.69
N ALA A 510 -0.18 29.31 28.77
CA ALA A 510 0.68 29.09 27.61
C ALA A 510 0.29 27.86 26.77
N PHE A 511 -0.39 26.87 27.35
CA PHE A 511 -0.90 25.70 26.61
C PHE A 511 -2.24 25.98 25.89
N LYS A 512 -2.81 27.18 26.01
CA LYS A 512 -4.01 27.60 25.27
C LYS A 512 -3.65 28.01 23.83
N ILE A 513 -2.98 27.10 23.14
CA ILE A 513 -2.62 27.16 21.72
C ILE A 513 -3.20 25.94 20.99
N PRO A 514 -3.52 26.05 19.69
CA PRO A 514 -3.89 24.89 18.90
C PRO A 514 -2.75 23.88 18.84
N MET A 515 -3.08 22.60 19.03
CA MET A 515 -2.11 21.51 18.97
C MET A 515 -2.69 20.31 18.21
N ILE A 516 -1.86 19.65 17.42
CA ILE A 516 -2.27 18.44 16.70
C ILE A 516 -1.19 17.36 16.75
N CYS A 517 -1.60 16.13 17.04
CA CYS A 517 -0.74 14.96 16.98
C CYS A 517 -0.87 14.26 15.63
N LEU A 518 0.28 13.96 15.03
CA LEU A 518 0.42 13.22 13.78
C LEU A 518 1.02 11.83 14.06
N PRO A 519 0.38 10.73 13.61
CA PRO A 519 0.73 9.39 14.02
C PRO A 519 1.97 8.85 13.31
N ALA A 520 3.05 8.64 14.06
CA ALA A 520 4.29 8.04 13.57
C ALA A 520 4.78 6.94 14.52
N SER A 521 4.59 5.68 14.13
CA SER A 521 4.93 4.48 14.91
C SER A 521 5.00 3.29 13.97
N ILE A 522 6.00 2.42 14.13
CA ILE A 522 6.02 1.14 13.41
C ILE A 522 4.97 0.16 13.96
N ASP A 523 4.58 0.33 15.22
CA ASP A 523 3.71 -0.62 15.94
C ASP A 523 2.24 -0.54 15.46
N ASN A 524 1.87 0.51 14.71
CA ASN A 524 0.51 0.81 14.28
C ASN A 524 -0.51 0.79 15.44
N ASN A 525 -0.12 1.37 16.56
CA ASN A 525 -0.82 1.26 17.85
C ASN A 525 -1.45 2.58 18.31
N LEU A 526 -1.72 3.50 17.38
CA LEU A 526 -2.21 4.84 17.67
C LEU A 526 -3.71 4.98 17.44
N PRO A 527 -4.42 5.74 18.29
CA PRO A 527 -5.88 5.85 18.23
C PRO A 527 -6.36 6.46 16.91
N ARG A 528 -7.44 5.87 16.36
CA ARG A 528 -8.09 6.28 15.10
C ARG A 528 -7.11 6.50 13.94
N SER A 529 -6.04 5.72 13.90
CA SER A 529 -5.13 5.64 12.77
C SER A 529 -5.01 4.19 12.35
N GLU A 530 -5.71 3.80 11.27
CA GLU A 530 -5.61 2.45 10.71
C GLU A 530 -4.22 2.13 10.19
N LEU A 531 -3.48 3.18 9.79
CA LEU A 531 -2.10 3.16 9.35
C LEU A 531 -1.37 4.35 9.97
N SER A 532 -0.33 4.12 10.74
CA SER A 532 0.62 5.14 11.19
C SER A 532 1.85 5.17 10.30
N ILE A 533 2.47 6.35 10.21
CA ILE A 533 3.71 6.52 9.44
C ILE A 533 4.81 5.62 10.02
N GLY A 534 5.48 4.89 9.14
CA GLY A 534 6.54 3.95 9.42
C GLY A 534 6.07 2.49 9.51
N ALA A 535 4.76 2.24 9.60
CA ALA A 535 4.22 0.89 9.71
C ALA A 535 4.39 0.10 8.41
N ASP A 536 4.23 0.73 7.24
CA ASP A 536 4.41 0.07 5.95
C ASP A 536 5.89 -0.22 5.66
N THR A 537 6.79 0.73 5.98
CA THR A 537 8.24 0.53 5.89
C THR A 537 8.67 -0.66 6.77
N ALA A 538 8.18 -0.72 7.99
CA ALA A 538 8.48 -1.82 8.91
C ALA A 538 7.95 -3.15 8.40
N LEU A 539 6.72 -3.16 7.88
CA LEU A 539 6.11 -4.34 7.30
C LEU A 539 6.91 -4.87 6.10
N ASN A 540 7.35 -3.99 5.19
CA ASN A 540 8.21 -4.38 4.07
C ASN A 540 9.57 -4.93 4.53
N ALA A 541 10.19 -4.31 5.56
CA ALA A 541 11.43 -4.82 6.14
C ALA A 541 11.27 -6.23 6.73
N ILE A 542 10.15 -6.49 7.43
CA ILE A 542 9.81 -7.81 7.96
C ILE A 542 9.62 -8.80 6.82
N VAL A 543 8.80 -8.47 5.81
CA VAL A 543 8.50 -9.36 4.68
C VAL A 543 9.76 -9.72 3.90
N HIS A 544 10.66 -8.76 3.64
CA HIS A 544 11.95 -9.03 3.01
C HIS A 544 12.85 -9.94 3.87
N GLY A 545 12.85 -9.74 5.19
CA GLY A 545 13.55 -10.64 6.12
C GLY A 545 12.99 -12.06 6.07
N LEU A 546 11.66 -12.18 6.09
CA LEU A 546 10.95 -13.47 6.01
C LEU A 546 11.20 -14.17 4.68
N ASP A 547 11.23 -13.47 3.55
CA ASP A 547 11.52 -14.09 2.25
C ASP A 547 12.93 -14.72 2.23
N ARG A 548 13.93 -14.04 2.80
CA ARG A 548 15.30 -14.57 2.92
C ARG A 548 15.36 -15.79 3.85
N ILE A 549 14.62 -15.75 4.96
CA ILE A 549 14.48 -16.88 5.89
C ILE A 549 13.81 -18.06 5.18
N LYS A 550 12.70 -17.81 4.46
CA LYS A 550 11.97 -18.83 3.68
C LYS A 550 12.86 -19.47 2.63
N GLN A 551 13.67 -18.70 1.91
CA GLN A 551 14.59 -19.24 0.92
C GLN A 551 15.61 -20.20 1.54
N SER A 552 16.16 -19.86 2.72
CA SER A 552 17.04 -20.76 3.46
C SER A 552 16.30 -22.02 3.94
N ALA A 553 15.05 -21.85 4.37
CA ALA A 553 14.25 -22.92 4.91
C ALA A 553 13.78 -23.91 3.83
N MET A 554 13.39 -23.46 2.63
CA MET A 554 12.95 -24.36 1.55
C MET A 554 14.04 -25.38 1.13
N ALA A 555 15.31 -25.08 1.40
CA ALA A 555 16.42 -25.99 1.16
C ALA A 555 16.51 -27.16 2.16
N ALA A 556 15.81 -27.11 3.31
CA ALA A 556 15.85 -28.13 4.37
C ALA A 556 14.45 -28.40 4.96
N ARG A 557 14.17 -29.59 5.49
CA ARG A 557 12.90 -29.83 6.21
C ARG A 557 12.92 -29.10 7.56
N ARG A 558 12.40 -27.86 7.62
CA ARG A 558 12.65 -26.95 8.74
C ARG A 558 11.43 -26.09 9.14
N CYS A 559 11.26 -25.89 10.44
CA CYS A 559 10.39 -24.89 11.04
C CYS A 559 11.19 -23.66 11.48
N PHE A 560 10.66 -22.46 11.24
CA PHE A 560 11.19 -21.21 11.79
C PHE A 560 10.19 -20.56 12.75
N VAL A 561 10.67 -20.15 13.92
CA VAL A 561 9.95 -19.26 14.84
C VAL A 561 10.56 -17.86 14.74
N VAL A 562 9.84 -16.94 14.11
CA VAL A 562 10.31 -15.57 13.83
C VAL A 562 9.63 -14.59 14.78
N GLU A 563 10.43 -13.82 15.51
CA GLU A 563 9.96 -12.76 16.39
C GLU A 563 9.86 -11.42 15.66
N VAL A 564 8.67 -10.82 15.74
CA VAL A 564 8.30 -9.55 15.11
C VAL A 564 7.96 -8.50 16.19
N MET A 565 8.34 -7.24 15.94
CA MET A 565 8.04 -6.10 16.80
C MET A 565 6.53 -5.75 16.78
N GLY A 566 6.13 -4.66 17.43
CA GLY A 566 4.73 -4.26 17.58
C GLY A 566 4.28 -4.18 19.04
N ARG A 567 5.13 -4.57 19.99
CA ARG A 567 4.80 -4.62 21.42
C ARG A 567 3.52 -5.40 21.65
N ASN A 568 2.53 -4.78 22.29
CA ASN A 568 1.23 -5.41 22.53
C ASN A 568 0.25 -5.22 21.36
N CYS A 569 0.67 -4.67 20.23
CA CYS A 569 -0.12 -4.56 19.01
C CYS A 569 0.36 -5.61 18.00
N GLY A 570 -0.49 -6.58 17.68
CA GLY A 570 -0.18 -7.68 16.77
C GLY A 570 -0.19 -7.32 15.28
N TYR A 571 -0.41 -6.05 14.90
CA TYR A 571 -0.56 -5.61 13.51
C TYR A 571 0.58 -6.10 12.60
N LEU A 572 1.84 -5.81 12.96
CA LEU A 572 3.00 -6.21 12.17
C LEU A 572 3.09 -7.74 12.04
N ALA A 573 2.78 -8.47 13.10
CA ALA A 573 2.82 -9.94 13.09
C ALA A 573 1.74 -10.53 12.18
N LEU A 574 0.49 -10.07 12.28
CA LEU A 574 -0.60 -10.57 11.44
C LEU A 574 -0.38 -10.21 9.98
N MET A 575 -0.10 -8.94 9.68
CA MET A 575 0.05 -8.47 8.30
C MET A 575 1.27 -9.08 7.62
N SER A 576 2.40 -9.22 8.33
CA SER A 576 3.57 -9.89 7.75
C SER A 576 3.33 -11.38 7.52
N GLY A 577 2.56 -12.04 8.38
CA GLY A 577 2.17 -13.42 8.15
C GLY A 577 1.20 -13.60 7.00
N LEU A 578 0.29 -12.65 6.76
CA LEU A 578 -0.53 -12.64 5.55
C LEU A 578 0.34 -12.45 4.29
N ALA A 579 1.23 -11.47 4.29
CA ALA A 579 2.12 -11.14 3.17
C ALA A 579 3.15 -12.25 2.86
N SER A 580 3.62 -12.96 3.89
CA SER A 580 4.60 -14.04 3.73
C SER A 580 3.93 -15.40 3.56
N GLY A 581 2.66 -15.57 3.96
CA GLY A 581 1.99 -16.86 4.05
C GLY A 581 2.56 -17.69 5.19
N ALA A 582 2.46 -17.18 6.42
CA ALA A 582 2.80 -17.91 7.63
C ALA A 582 1.71 -18.92 7.99
N GLU A 583 2.14 -20.08 8.49
CA GLU A 583 1.26 -21.17 8.88
C GLU A 583 0.64 -20.91 10.26
N ARG A 584 1.38 -20.27 11.16
CA ARG A 584 0.90 -19.87 12.48
C ARG A 584 1.42 -18.50 12.89
N ILE A 585 0.54 -17.71 13.51
CA ILE A 585 0.85 -16.40 14.08
C ILE A 585 0.37 -16.36 15.53
N TYR A 586 1.22 -15.91 16.44
CA TYR A 586 0.89 -15.66 17.84
C TYR A 586 0.83 -14.16 18.11
N LEU A 587 -0.32 -13.71 18.60
CA LEU A 587 -0.68 -12.30 18.76
C LEU A 587 -0.84 -11.94 20.25
N PRO A 588 -0.46 -10.73 20.68
CA PRO A 588 -0.71 -10.25 22.04
C PRO A 588 -2.22 -10.11 22.36
N GLU A 589 -3.05 -9.89 21.34
CA GLU A 589 -4.52 -9.78 21.46
C GLU A 589 -5.19 -11.09 21.88
N GLU A 590 -4.60 -12.22 21.50
CA GLU A 590 -5.17 -13.55 21.74
C GLU A 590 -4.50 -14.26 22.91
N GLY A 591 -3.28 -13.84 23.24
CA GLY A 591 -2.40 -14.59 24.14
C GLY A 591 -2.02 -15.94 23.56
N VAL A 592 -1.41 -16.77 24.40
CA VAL A 592 -0.98 -18.12 24.04
C VAL A 592 -1.29 -19.03 25.21
N ARG A 593 -2.03 -20.13 24.98
CA ARG A 593 -2.32 -21.15 26.00
C ARG A 593 -1.66 -22.47 25.63
N LEU A 594 -1.37 -23.30 26.63
CA LEU A 594 -0.72 -24.60 26.42
C LEU A 594 -1.52 -25.50 25.45
N LYS A 595 -2.84 -25.55 25.57
CA LYS A 595 -3.70 -26.32 24.66
C LYS A 595 -3.61 -25.86 23.20
N ASP A 596 -3.40 -24.56 22.97
CA ASP A 596 -3.29 -24.02 21.61
C ASP A 596 -1.93 -24.42 21.02
N LEU A 597 -0.86 -24.35 21.83
CA LEU A 597 0.49 -24.81 21.46
C LEU A 597 0.54 -26.30 21.15
N GLN A 598 -0.09 -27.13 21.98
CA GLN A 598 -0.16 -28.57 21.74
C GLN A 598 -0.82 -28.86 20.38
N ALA A 599 -1.98 -28.23 20.12
CA ALA A 599 -2.67 -28.39 18.84
C ALA A 599 -1.85 -27.83 17.65
N ASP A 600 -1.07 -26.76 17.85
CA ASP A 600 -0.16 -26.21 16.85
C ASP A 600 0.99 -27.19 16.51
N VAL A 601 1.55 -27.85 17.52
CA VAL A 601 2.60 -28.89 17.37
C VAL A 601 2.07 -30.10 16.62
N GLU A 602 0.92 -30.65 17.04
CA GLU A 602 0.28 -31.80 16.38
C GLU A 602 0.06 -31.54 14.89
N ARG A 603 -0.49 -30.35 14.55
CA ARG A 603 -0.66 -29.90 13.16
C ARG A 603 0.65 -29.74 12.41
N MET A 604 1.69 -29.25 13.07
CA MET A 604 3.00 -29.09 12.45
C MET A 604 3.57 -30.46 12.06
N ILE A 605 3.52 -31.43 12.98
CA ILE A 605 3.97 -32.81 12.77
C ILE A 605 3.19 -33.46 11.64
N GLU A 606 1.85 -33.35 11.64
CA GLU A 606 0.99 -33.85 10.57
C GLU A 606 1.38 -33.25 9.21
N GLY A 607 1.58 -31.93 9.15
CA GLY A 607 2.02 -31.25 7.93
C GLY A 607 3.34 -31.81 7.38
N PHE A 608 4.36 -31.99 8.23
CA PHE A 608 5.65 -32.55 7.80
C PHE A 608 5.55 -34.03 7.41
N ARG A 609 4.70 -34.83 8.08
CA ARG A 609 4.41 -36.22 7.65
C ARG A 609 3.73 -36.26 6.30
N GLY A 610 2.81 -35.34 6.03
CA GLY A 610 2.14 -35.13 4.74
C GLY A 610 3.02 -34.57 3.62
N GLY A 611 4.35 -34.49 3.82
CA GLY A 611 5.29 -34.07 2.77
C GLY A 611 5.62 -32.58 2.76
N ARG A 612 5.09 -31.79 3.70
CA ARG A 612 5.46 -30.37 3.83
C ARG A 612 6.97 -30.25 4.07
N ARG A 613 7.60 -29.29 3.38
CA ARG A 613 9.04 -29.05 3.48
C ARG A 613 9.40 -27.94 4.46
N PHE A 614 8.46 -27.04 4.76
CA PHE A 614 8.75 -25.84 5.53
C PHE A 614 7.54 -25.41 6.37
N TYR A 615 7.79 -24.82 7.54
CA TYR A 615 6.76 -24.23 8.40
C TYR A 615 7.26 -22.88 8.97
N LEU A 616 6.51 -21.80 8.73
CA LEU A 616 6.76 -20.48 9.29
C LEU A 616 5.79 -20.20 10.44
N THR A 617 6.38 -19.98 11.61
CA THR A 617 5.68 -19.48 12.78
C THR A 617 6.13 -18.04 13.05
N ILE A 618 5.19 -17.11 13.11
CA ILE A 618 5.45 -15.71 13.50
C ILE A 618 4.95 -15.49 14.92
N ARG A 619 5.78 -14.90 15.77
CA ARG A 619 5.43 -14.53 17.13
C ARG A 619 5.65 -13.03 17.29
N SER A 620 4.62 -12.30 17.74
CA SER A 620 4.82 -10.94 18.23
C SER A 620 5.62 -10.95 19.53
N GLU A 621 6.54 -9.98 19.71
CA GLU A 621 7.44 -9.90 20.86
C GLU A 621 6.74 -9.99 22.23
N ARG A 622 5.51 -9.47 22.35
CA ARG A 622 4.67 -9.51 23.57
C ARG A 622 3.49 -10.47 23.47
N ALA A 623 3.50 -11.44 22.56
CA ALA A 623 2.42 -12.43 22.45
C ALA A 623 2.16 -13.18 23.77
N ASN A 624 3.24 -13.51 24.49
CA ASN A 624 3.18 -14.06 25.84
C ASN A 624 4.53 -13.84 26.54
N ALA A 625 4.50 -13.60 27.86
CA ALA A 625 5.70 -13.36 28.67
C ALA A 625 6.51 -14.63 28.98
N GLN A 626 5.85 -15.80 29.08
CA GLN A 626 6.46 -17.08 29.45
C GLN A 626 6.77 -17.94 28.22
N TYR A 627 5.85 -17.95 27.25
CA TYR A 627 6.05 -18.65 25.98
C TYR A 627 6.87 -17.78 25.03
N THR A 628 8.17 -17.68 25.33
CA THR A 628 9.15 -16.93 24.55
C THR A 628 9.45 -17.61 23.22
N THR A 629 10.09 -16.88 22.30
CA THR A 629 10.56 -17.42 21.02
C THR A 629 11.47 -18.64 21.22
N ASP A 630 12.39 -18.59 22.19
CA ASP A 630 13.28 -19.72 22.49
C ASP A 630 12.53 -20.88 23.15
N PHE A 631 11.55 -20.62 24.01
CA PHE A 631 10.69 -21.68 24.55
C PHE A 631 9.95 -22.43 23.44
N MET A 632 9.28 -21.70 22.54
CA MET A 632 8.55 -22.31 21.42
C MET A 632 9.50 -23.09 20.50
N ARG A 633 10.69 -22.55 20.23
CA ARG A 633 11.71 -23.26 19.45
C ARG A 633 12.08 -24.60 20.08
N ARG A 634 12.38 -24.62 21.39
CA ARG A 634 12.74 -25.85 22.12
C ARG A 634 11.59 -26.85 22.15
N LEU A 635 10.37 -26.38 22.42
CA LEU A 635 9.18 -27.21 22.43
C LEU A 635 8.97 -27.90 21.07
N PHE A 636 9.01 -27.13 19.98
CA PHE A 636 8.79 -27.69 18.64
C PHE A 636 9.92 -28.63 18.22
N GLU A 637 11.15 -28.42 18.70
CA GLU A 637 12.30 -29.28 18.43
C GLU A 637 12.19 -30.62 19.16
N GLU A 638 11.81 -30.60 20.44
CA GLU A 638 11.60 -31.80 21.25
C GLU A 638 10.46 -32.65 20.69
N GLU A 639 9.28 -32.04 20.51
CA GLU A 639 8.08 -32.73 20.01
C GLU A 639 8.21 -33.13 18.52
N GLY A 640 9.12 -32.49 17.79
CA GLY A 640 9.41 -32.83 16.40
C GLY A 640 10.16 -34.16 16.27
N GLU A 641 10.81 -34.66 17.32
CA GLU A 641 11.56 -35.94 17.36
C GLU A 641 12.46 -36.19 16.12
N GLY A 642 13.08 -35.12 15.59
CA GLY A 642 13.94 -35.20 14.41
C GLY A 642 13.24 -35.25 13.05
N LEU A 643 11.89 -35.18 12.99
CA LEU A 643 11.11 -35.11 11.75
C LEU A 643 11.43 -33.85 10.92
N PHE A 644 11.77 -32.76 11.61
CA PHE A 644 12.19 -31.48 11.06
C PHE A 644 13.10 -30.74 12.06
N ASP A 645 13.92 -29.83 11.53
CA ASP A 645 14.77 -28.96 12.33
C ASP A 645 14.01 -27.69 12.74
N VAL A 646 14.32 -27.10 13.90
CA VAL A 646 13.69 -25.85 14.36
C VAL A 646 14.72 -24.76 14.57
N ARG A 647 14.47 -23.59 13.98
CA ARG A 647 15.31 -22.40 14.12
C ARG A 647 14.50 -21.22 14.61
N GLN A 648 15.15 -20.34 15.34
CA GLN A 648 14.58 -19.05 15.72
C GLN A 648 15.26 -17.91 14.96
N SER A 649 14.52 -16.84 14.72
CA SER A 649 15.06 -15.60 14.20
C SER A 649 14.38 -14.42 14.90
N ILE A 650 15.17 -13.56 15.53
CA ILE A 650 14.67 -12.32 16.13
C ILE A 650 15.09 -11.20 15.20
N LEU A 651 14.15 -10.64 14.44
CA LEU A 651 14.48 -9.60 13.46
C LEU A 651 15.00 -8.33 14.16
N GLY A 652 14.45 -7.99 15.32
CA GLY A 652 14.89 -6.84 16.11
C GLY A 652 14.75 -5.53 15.35
N HIS A 653 15.73 -4.62 15.53
CA HIS A 653 15.63 -3.23 15.06
C HIS A 653 15.72 -3.05 13.54
N VAL A 654 16.11 -4.07 12.77
CA VAL A 654 16.05 -3.98 11.29
C VAL A 654 14.62 -3.75 10.78
N GLN A 655 13.63 -4.07 11.61
CA GLN A 655 12.21 -3.81 11.35
C GLN A 655 11.87 -2.32 11.39
N GLN A 656 12.71 -1.45 11.98
CA GLN A 656 12.56 -0.01 11.80
C GLN A 656 12.93 0.43 10.38
N GLY A 657 13.42 -0.47 9.53
CA GLY A 657 13.81 -0.15 8.16
C GLY A 657 15.00 0.79 8.09
N GLY A 658 15.12 1.44 6.93
CA GLY A 658 16.09 2.52 6.69
C GLY A 658 15.34 3.71 6.12
N ASN A 659 15.48 3.92 4.81
CA ASN A 659 14.68 4.91 4.10
C ASN A 659 13.20 4.50 4.11
N PRO A 660 12.26 5.45 4.31
CA PRO A 660 10.84 5.16 4.31
C PRO A 660 10.36 4.63 2.95
N SER A 661 9.37 3.75 2.98
CA SER A 661 8.67 3.28 1.78
C SER A 661 7.94 4.44 1.09
N PRO A 662 7.64 4.31 -0.22
CA PRO A 662 6.86 5.32 -0.92
C PRO A 662 5.49 5.57 -0.27
N PHE A 663 4.84 4.51 0.19
CA PHE A 663 3.57 4.61 0.89
C PHE A 663 3.68 5.49 2.13
N ASP A 664 4.67 5.25 2.99
CA ASP A 664 4.91 6.07 4.18
C ASP A 664 5.27 7.51 3.84
N ARG A 665 6.03 7.75 2.76
CA ARG A 665 6.38 9.13 2.32
C ARG A 665 5.15 9.90 1.85
N VAL A 666 4.28 9.27 1.05
CA VAL A 666 3.03 9.86 0.57
C VAL A 666 2.07 10.09 1.74
N LEU A 667 1.89 9.11 2.62
CA LEU A 667 1.05 9.23 3.81
C LEU A 667 1.54 10.36 4.74
N ALA A 668 2.85 10.42 5.00
CA ALA A 668 3.45 11.44 5.83
C ALA A 668 3.20 12.85 5.29
N THR A 669 3.39 13.02 3.99
CA THR A 669 3.12 14.29 3.30
C THR A 669 1.65 14.69 3.43
N ARG A 670 0.74 13.75 3.15
CA ARG A 670 -0.69 13.99 3.19
C ARG A 670 -1.19 14.38 4.58
N LEU A 671 -0.81 13.62 5.61
CA LEU A 671 -1.21 13.92 6.99
C LEU A 671 -0.61 15.24 7.47
N ALA A 672 0.64 15.55 7.09
CA ALA A 672 1.27 16.82 7.42
C ALA A 672 0.54 18.01 6.80
N ALA A 673 0.11 17.91 5.54
CA ALA A 673 -0.68 18.95 4.87
C ALA A 673 -1.96 19.27 5.63
N HIS A 674 -2.74 18.24 5.98
CA HIS A 674 -3.95 18.42 6.78
C HIS A 674 -3.68 18.97 8.19
N CYS A 675 -2.54 18.63 8.81
CA CYS A 675 -2.17 19.21 10.11
C CYS A 675 -1.90 20.71 10.00
N ILE A 676 -1.19 21.15 8.96
CA ILE A 676 -0.94 22.57 8.72
C ILE A 676 -2.23 23.32 8.39
N ASP A 677 -3.11 22.73 7.58
CA ASP A 677 -4.45 23.29 7.31
C ASP A 677 -5.26 23.48 8.60
N PHE A 678 -5.26 22.46 9.46
CA PHE A 678 -5.94 22.51 10.75
C PHE A 678 -5.38 23.61 11.65
N LEU A 679 -4.06 23.64 11.86
CA LEU A 679 -3.42 24.66 12.70
C LEU A 679 -3.66 26.07 12.15
N THR A 680 -3.56 26.26 10.82
CA THR A 680 -3.84 27.53 10.16
C THR A 680 -5.29 27.99 10.41
N GLY A 681 -6.25 27.09 10.24
CA GLY A 681 -7.67 27.39 10.45
C GLY A 681 -8.00 27.72 11.91
N GLU A 682 -7.42 27.00 12.88
CA GLU A 682 -7.63 27.27 14.30
C GLU A 682 -7.01 28.60 14.73
N LEU A 683 -5.82 28.93 14.23
CA LEU A 683 -5.17 30.23 14.46
C LEU A 683 -6.00 31.39 13.92
N GLN A 684 -6.59 31.25 12.72
CA GLN A 684 -7.48 32.26 12.15
C GLN A 684 -8.76 32.44 12.99
N ARG A 685 -9.26 31.36 13.59
CA ARG A 685 -10.42 31.40 14.51
C ARG A 685 -10.08 31.88 15.91
N GLY A 686 -8.80 32.02 16.27
CA GLY A 686 -8.37 32.32 17.65
C GLY A 686 -8.68 31.18 18.62
N SER A 687 -8.70 29.94 18.13
CA SER A 687 -9.10 28.75 18.87
C SER A 687 -7.90 27.95 19.36
N ALA A 688 -7.98 27.42 20.58
CA ALA A 688 -6.95 26.58 21.21
C ALA A 688 -7.33 25.09 21.19
N THR A 689 -7.88 24.61 20.08
CA THR A 689 -8.30 23.21 19.94
C THR A 689 -7.09 22.29 19.93
N GLY A 690 -7.15 21.24 20.76
CA GLY A 690 -6.23 20.11 20.71
C GLY A 690 -6.85 18.95 19.95
N ALA A 691 -6.11 18.38 19.02
CA ALA A 691 -6.57 17.29 18.17
C ALA A 691 -5.49 16.22 17.92
N TYR A 692 -5.91 15.11 17.33
CA TYR A 692 -5.03 14.14 16.69
C TYR A 692 -5.63 13.73 15.35
N ILE A 693 -4.76 13.50 14.37
CA ILE A 693 -5.14 13.07 13.02
C ILE A 693 -4.92 11.57 12.87
N GLY A 694 -5.68 10.95 11.97
CA GLY A 694 -5.43 9.58 11.54
C GLY A 694 -6.26 9.21 10.32
N LEU A 695 -5.88 8.10 9.69
CA LEU A 695 -6.61 7.52 8.56
C LEU A 695 -7.65 6.52 9.09
N VAL A 696 -8.93 6.74 8.80
CA VAL A 696 -10.03 5.82 9.15
C VAL A 696 -10.83 5.56 7.89
N GLU A 697 -10.99 4.29 7.51
CA GLU A 697 -11.66 3.88 6.26
C GLU A 697 -11.16 4.69 5.04
N GLY A 698 -9.84 4.79 4.89
CA GLY A 698 -9.19 5.53 3.80
C GLY A 698 -9.42 7.05 3.78
N LYS A 699 -10.10 7.62 4.79
CA LYS A 699 -10.34 9.05 4.92
C LYS A 699 -9.49 9.65 6.04
N VAL A 700 -9.01 10.86 5.81
CA VAL A 700 -8.31 11.62 6.84
C VAL A 700 -9.35 12.14 7.83
N THR A 701 -9.17 11.81 9.10
CA THR A 701 -10.04 12.24 10.20
C THR A 701 -9.24 12.97 11.25
N ILE A 702 -9.80 14.06 11.78
CA ILE A 702 -9.24 14.84 12.88
C ILE A 702 -10.19 14.69 14.07
N SER A 703 -9.68 14.14 15.17
CA SER A 703 -10.45 13.86 16.38
C SER A 703 -9.99 14.73 17.55
N PRO A 704 -10.88 15.13 18.48
CA PRO A 704 -10.50 15.94 19.62
C PRO A 704 -9.58 15.20 20.58
N LEU A 705 -8.49 15.84 21.01
CA LEU A 705 -7.50 15.25 21.92
C LEU A 705 -8.11 14.87 23.28
N LYS A 706 -9.17 15.57 23.71
CA LYS A 706 -9.95 15.25 24.91
C LYS A 706 -10.50 13.82 24.92
N GLN A 707 -10.85 13.28 23.74
CA GLN A 707 -11.46 11.94 23.59
C GLN A 707 -10.43 10.86 23.28
N MET A 708 -9.13 11.19 23.32
CA MET A 708 -8.07 10.27 22.90
C MET A 708 -8.00 9.02 23.79
N LEU A 709 -8.15 9.18 25.11
CA LEU A 709 -8.05 8.06 26.06
C LEU A 709 -9.29 7.15 26.01
N ASP A 710 -10.43 7.63 25.51
CA ASP A 710 -11.68 6.87 25.43
C ASP A 710 -11.61 5.71 24.42
N VAL A 711 -10.67 5.77 23.48
CA VAL A 711 -10.55 4.83 22.35
C VAL A 711 -9.27 3.97 22.42
N VAL A 712 -8.56 4.00 23.56
CA VAL A 712 -7.28 3.31 23.75
C VAL A 712 -7.31 2.42 24.99
N ASP A 713 -6.82 1.20 24.83
CA ASP A 713 -6.42 0.35 25.95
C ASP A 713 -5.10 0.88 26.54
N LEU A 714 -5.16 1.50 27.73
CA LEU A 714 -4.00 2.15 28.36
C LEU A 714 -2.96 1.17 28.87
N ASP A 715 -3.38 -0.02 29.29
CA ASP A 715 -2.51 -1.05 29.83
C ASP A 715 -1.64 -1.63 28.72
N HIS A 716 -2.27 -1.91 27.58
CA HIS A 716 -1.59 -2.50 26.43
C HIS A 716 -1.05 -1.45 25.44
N ARG A 717 -1.52 -0.19 25.51
CA ARG A 717 -1.13 0.94 24.64
C ARG A 717 -1.45 0.67 23.17
N ARG A 718 -2.69 0.31 22.89
CA ARG A 718 -3.21 0.04 21.54
C ARG A 718 -4.67 0.50 21.41
N PRO A 719 -5.18 0.74 20.19
CA PRO A 719 -6.58 1.07 19.99
C PRO A 719 -7.50 -0.04 20.48
N LEU A 720 -8.69 0.32 20.99
CA LEU A 720 -9.71 -0.68 21.34
C LEU A 720 -10.22 -1.41 20.08
N GLU A 721 -10.44 -0.67 19.00
CA GLU A 721 -10.87 -1.20 17.71
C GLU A 721 -9.66 -1.42 16.80
N GLN A 722 -9.45 -2.67 16.38
CA GLN A 722 -8.31 -3.09 15.59
C GLN A 722 -8.79 -3.82 14.33
N TRP A 723 -9.02 -3.05 13.26
CA TRP A 723 -9.63 -3.50 12.00
C TRP A 723 -8.97 -4.75 11.40
N TRP A 724 -7.66 -4.92 11.60
CA TRP A 724 -6.89 -5.99 11.02
C TRP A 724 -7.19 -7.35 11.68
N LEU A 725 -7.76 -7.40 12.88
CA LEU A 725 -8.22 -8.65 13.51
C LEU A 725 -9.36 -9.32 12.73
N ASP A 726 -10.10 -8.56 11.92
CA ASP A 726 -11.16 -9.08 11.06
C ASP A 726 -10.60 -9.88 9.87
N LEU A 727 -9.28 -9.82 9.63
CA LEU A 727 -8.60 -10.59 8.59
C LEU A 727 -8.23 -12.01 9.02
N ARG A 728 -8.43 -12.38 10.30
CA ARG A 728 -8.11 -13.72 10.83
C ARG A 728 -8.79 -14.86 10.07
N PRO A 729 -10.09 -14.78 9.69
CA PRO A 729 -10.72 -15.82 8.88
C PRO A 729 -10.03 -16.01 7.52
N VAL A 730 -9.60 -14.91 6.88
CA VAL A 730 -8.86 -14.99 5.61
C VAL A 730 -7.52 -15.69 5.81
N MET A 731 -6.78 -15.34 6.87
CA MET A 731 -5.52 -16.02 7.21
C MET A 731 -5.74 -17.53 7.43
N GLN A 732 -6.80 -17.93 8.13
CA GLN A 732 -7.14 -19.33 8.35
C GLN A 732 -7.42 -20.06 7.01
N ALA A 733 -8.23 -19.45 6.15
CA ALA A 733 -8.52 -19.97 4.81
C ALA A 733 -7.27 -20.04 3.92
N MET A 734 -6.27 -19.19 4.15
CA MET A 734 -4.99 -19.22 3.43
C MET A 734 -3.97 -20.21 4.00
N ALA A 735 -4.13 -20.61 5.26
CA ALA A 735 -3.19 -21.49 5.96
C ALA A 735 -3.62 -22.96 5.93
N ARG A 736 -4.93 -23.24 5.76
CA ARG A 736 -5.50 -24.58 5.88
C ARG A 736 -6.39 -24.97 4.68
N PRO A 737 -6.20 -26.14 4.07
CA PRO A 737 -7.20 -26.72 3.19
C PRO A 737 -8.50 -27.00 3.97
N ALA A 738 -9.61 -27.24 3.26
CA ALA A 738 -10.85 -27.68 3.90
C ALA A 738 -10.56 -28.92 4.76
N ALA A 739 -11.19 -29.02 5.95
CA ALA A 739 -11.15 -30.27 6.70
C ALA A 739 -11.75 -31.36 5.82
N GLU A 740 -11.01 -32.44 5.55
CA GLU A 740 -11.64 -33.66 5.06
C GLU A 740 -12.73 -34.01 6.07
N THR A 741 -13.99 -33.95 5.64
CA THR A 741 -15.10 -34.49 6.43
C THR A 741 -14.74 -35.95 6.77
N PRO A 742 -14.84 -36.38 8.04
CA PRO A 742 -14.42 -37.73 8.47
C PRO A 742 -15.16 -38.93 7.85
N ASP A 743 -15.91 -38.76 6.75
CA ASP A 743 -16.87 -39.74 6.22
C ASP A 743 -16.47 -40.35 4.85
N SER A 744 -15.17 -40.46 4.55
CA SER A 744 -14.70 -41.18 3.36
C SER A 744 -13.61 -42.23 3.64
N ALA A 745 -13.75 -42.97 4.74
CA ALA A 745 -13.03 -44.23 4.98
C ALA A 745 -14.00 -45.40 5.03
#